data_AF-A0A7I8VEX2-F1
#
_entry.id   AF-A0A7I8VEX2-F1
#
_cell.length_a   1.000
_cell.length_b   1.000
_cell.length_c   1.000
_cell.angle_alpha   90.00
_cell.angle_beta   90.00
_cell.angle_gamma   90.00
#
_symmetry.space_group_name_H-M   'P 1'
#
loop_
_entity.id
_entity.type
_entity.pdbx_description
1 polymer ?
#
loop_
_entity_poly.entity_id
_entity_poly.type
_entity_poly.pdbx_seq_one_letter_code
_entity_poly.pdbx_strand_id
1 'polypeptide(L)'
;MSKDFQSFVKSTKHFEEKYIEHPKFYKGYVKGLKKSTVRIHFIANDVFAAIDLPEEHIFIEPSWKFLPLSSNYSLIAYRTSQLSSTDRLKCGFVDPNLAEEPKNQHVQTHRAKRNTIANRVCKLLLVADYKYFVEVGKKSFSETVNNMISKITEVDAIYRATDFRNGYKNIGFEIQTVVVHDEFTKNSGENHYNKDKSNWTAKELLRAFGSDKSLKHENYCAAHLFTATKFSDGIQGVAWIAKSGAVGGICAPGSGSTKYNTGWSTAIDKYGNRILTFESILVAAHELGHNFGSQHDPPSCATDKNNLFLMYTYAVSGKQSNNQKFSQCSIDHISKVLNSRGSSCLKEPSTSFCGNYKKEDGEDCDVGNVADDKCCTTNCKFKTNAVCSDRNSPCCFECTYANSSVKCLDQSNVLNCKKNSFCTGKSPECPDPKFEVDGSSCIDSGKCKKGSCQPFCESLNKNSASCLCANENSCSICCSVNNGTCEVHRENGKKLLLSDGRPCFEGICEKGICQKTKPVVNKLWDILKKLSVNDIIEFFKKNLVLMVIIFFSVIYIPITIIISCIDYKRKEDEKSHRRWKYEMPNQIFLSNSDKLTIKATRSKRRDNYMVKKDEENQKIKKEKVSKQRNKVHPSNTNYNI
;
A
#
# COMPACT_ATOMS: atom_id res chain seq x y z
N MET A 1 -11.28 9.53 -10.50
CA MET A 1 -10.64 9.09 -11.77
C MET A 1 -10.88 10.17 -12.81
N SER A 2 -10.12 10.17 -13.91
CA SER A 2 -10.35 11.10 -15.02
C SER A 2 -11.57 10.73 -15.84
N LYS A 3 -12.21 11.72 -16.49
CA LYS A 3 -13.26 11.49 -17.49
C LYS A 3 -12.77 10.60 -18.65
N ASP A 4 -11.49 10.73 -19.01
CA ASP A 4 -10.84 9.95 -20.07
C ASP A 4 -9.97 8.82 -19.46
N PHE A 5 -10.45 8.18 -18.38
CA PHE A 5 -9.71 7.11 -17.70
C PHE A 5 -9.49 5.92 -18.64
N GLN A 6 -8.24 5.45 -18.70
CA GLN A 6 -7.86 4.29 -19.49
C GLN A 6 -7.13 3.26 -18.63
N SER A 7 -7.46 1.98 -18.81
CA SER A 7 -6.75 0.88 -18.14
C SER A 7 -6.30 -0.17 -19.13
N PHE A 8 -5.02 -0.52 -19.05
CA PHE A 8 -4.38 -1.45 -19.99
C PHE A 8 -3.70 -2.61 -19.25
N VAL A 9 -3.85 -3.81 -19.81
CA VAL A 9 -2.92 -4.91 -19.56
C VAL A 9 -1.84 -4.86 -20.63
N LYS A 10 -0.57 -4.86 -20.21
CA LYS A 10 0.57 -4.87 -21.11
C LYS A 10 1.26 -6.24 -21.05
N SER A 11 0.99 -7.06 -22.06
CA SER A 11 1.80 -8.24 -22.40
C SER A 11 2.95 -7.81 -23.33
N THR A 12 3.99 -8.64 -23.44
CA THR A 12 5.29 -8.41 -24.11
C THR A 12 5.35 -7.48 -25.34
N LYS A 13 4.29 -7.34 -26.15
CA LYS A 13 4.21 -6.36 -27.26
C LYS A 13 2.86 -5.66 -27.45
N HIS A 14 1.82 -5.98 -26.67
CA HIS A 14 0.46 -5.50 -26.91
C HIS A 14 -0.09 -4.82 -25.65
N PHE A 15 -0.67 -3.63 -25.85
CA PHE A 15 -1.57 -3.02 -24.88
C PHE A 15 -2.97 -3.52 -25.19
N GLU A 16 -3.52 -4.33 -24.30
CA GLU A 16 -4.93 -4.71 -24.34
C GLU A 16 -5.68 -3.75 -23.41
N GLU A 17 -6.55 -2.92 -23.98
CA GLU A 17 -7.45 -2.10 -23.17
C GLU A 17 -8.42 -3.02 -22.44
N LYS A 18 -8.48 -2.91 -21.12
CA LYS A 18 -9.42 -3.66 -20.30
C LYS A 18 -10.35 -2.70 -19.61
N TYR A 19 -11.65 -2.93 -19.79
CA TYR A 19 -12.65 -2.27 -18.99
C TYR A 19 -12.55 -2.76 -17.55
N ILE A 20 -12.53 -1.82 -16.61
CA ILE A 20 -12.61 -2.09 -15.18
C ILE A 20 -13.89 -1.44 -14.69
N GLU A 21 -14.75 -2.23 -14.05
CA GLU A 21 -15.84 -1.64 -13.29
C GLU A 21 -15.26 -0.71 -12.25
N HIS A 22 -15.70 0.54 -12.28
CA HIS A 22 -15.24 1.55 -11.35
C HIS A 22 -15.48 1.02 -9.93
N PRO A 23 -14.44 0.98 -9.07
CA PRO A 23 -14.62 0.45 -7.74
C PRO A 23 -15.69 1.28 -7.05
N LYS A 24 -16.59 0.62 -6.32
CA LYS A 24 -17.63 1.31 -5.56
C LYS A 24 -16.98 2.03 -4.39
N PHE A 25 -16.57 3.27 -4.64
CA PHE A 25 -15.98 4.17 -3.64
C PHE A 25 -17.08 4.91 -2.92
N TYR A 26 -17.19 4.67 -1.62
CA TYR A 26 -18.08 5.41 -0.74
C TYR A 26 -17.25 6.37 0.10
N LYS A 27 -17.67 7.63 0.12
CA LYS A 27 -17.15 8.63 1.05
C LYS A 27 -18.25 9.01 2.03
N GLY A 28 -17.89 9.24 3.27
CA GLY A 28 -18.83 9.63 4.30
C GLY A 28 -18.12 10.18 5.52
N TYR A 29 -18.85 10.19 6.63
CA TYR A 29 -18.34 10.58 7.93
C TYR A 29 -18.93 9.63 8.97
N VAL A 30 -18.22 9.45 10.07
CA VAL A 30 -18.74 8.70 11.22
C VAL A 30 -19.94 9.45 11.78
N LYS A 31 -21.07 8.75 11.88
CA LYS A 31 -22.34 9.30 12.36
C LYS A 31 -22.14 9.96 13.74
N GLY A 32 -22.31 11.29 13.80
CA GLY A 32 -22.10 12.09 15.01
C GLY A 32 -20.78 12.87 15.07
N LEU A 33 -19.83 12.60 14.17
CA LEU A 33 -18.55 13.28 14.09
C LEU A 33 -18.39 13.92 12.70
N LYS A 34 -18.96 15.12 12.50
CA LYS A 34 -18.92 15.82 11.18
C LYS A 34 -17.51 16.14 10.68
N LYS A 35 -16.49 16.15 11.56
CA LYS A 35 -15.07 16.35 11.20
C LYS A 35 -14.35 15.05 10.83
N SER A 36 -15.00 13.90 10.95
CA SER A 36 -14.42 12.63 10.52
C SER A 36 -14.63 12.40 9.04
N THR A 37 -13.73 11.63 8.43
CA THR A 37 -13.85 11.22 7.04
C THR A 37 -13.81 9.70 6.99
N VAL A 38 -14.74 9.09 6.27
CA VAL A 38 -14.80 7.65 6.02
C VAL A 38 -14.67 7.42 4.53
N ARG A 39 -13.77 6.53 4.15
CA ARG A 39 -13.52 6.14 2.75
C ARG A 39 -13.57 4.63 2.67
N ILE A 40 -14.56 4.09 1.98
CA ILE A 40 -14.78 2.65 1.84
C ILE A 40 -14.70 2.31 0.36
N HIS A 41 -14.03 1.21 0.03
CA HIS A 41 -14.04 0.65 -1.31
C HIS A 41 -14.25 -0.85 -1.24
N PHE A 42 -15.09 -1.33 -2.17
CA PHE A 42 -15.38 -2.74 -2.35
C PHE A 42 -14.63 -3.24 -3.59
N ILE A 43 -13.87 -4.32 -3.43
CA ILE A 43 -13.14 -4.98 -4.51
C ILE A 43 -13.63 -6.43 -4.56
N ALA A 44 -14.44 -6.77 -5.56
CA ALA A 44 -15.14 -8.05 -5.59
C ALA A 44 -15.88 -8.34 -4.25
N ASN A 45 -15.40 -9.29 -3.45
CA ASN A 45 -15.97 -9.63 -2.13
C ASN A 45 -15.21 -9.03 -0.95
N ASP A 46 -14.12 -8.32 -1.20
CA ASP A 46 -13.26 -7.73 -0.18
C ASP A 46 -13.65 -6.28 0.13
N VAL A 47 -13.59 -5.93 1.41
CA VAL A 47 -13.89 -4.57 1.90
C VAL A 47 -12.62 -3.93 2.42
N PHE A 48 -12.43 -2.70 2.01
CA PHE A 48 -11.37 -1.85 2.50
C PHE A 48 -11.96 -0.55 2.99
N ALA A 49 -11.58 -0.11 4.18
CA ALA A 49 -12.00 1.17 4.73
C ALA A 49 -10.83 1.91 5.38
N ALA A 50 -10.81 3.22 5.19
CA ALA A 50 -10.04 4.16 5.98
C ALA A 50 -11.03 5.09 6.70
N ILE A 51 -10.86 5.21 8.02
CA ILE A 51 -11.67 6.08 8.87
C ILE A 51 -10.72 7.06 9.57
N ASP A 52 -10.80 8.31 9.16
CA ASP A 52 -10.05 9.41 9.72
C ASP A 52 -10.88 10.09 10.80
N LEU A 53 -10.43 9.96 12.04
CA LEU A 53 -10.96 10.66 13.20
C LEU A 53 -10.00 11.79 13.58
N PRO A 54 -10.44 12.79 14.38
CA PRO A 54 -9.58 13.91 14.75
C PRO A 54 -8.25 13.53 15.40
N GLU A 55 -8.19 12.39 16.10
CA GLU A 55 -7.01 11.93 16.84
C GLU A 55 -6.52 10.53 16.46
N GLU A 56 -7.24 9.80 15.60
CA GLU A 56 -6.87 8.44 15.23
C GLU A 56 -7.23 8.11 13.79
N HIS A 57 -6.48 7.18 13.20
CA HIS A 57 -6.77 6.63 11.88
C HIS A 57 -7.00 5.13 12.02
N ILE A 58 -8.12 4.66 11.48
CA ILE A 58 -8.51 3.25 11.53
C ILE A 58 -8.54 2.71 10.10
N PHE A 59 -7.85 1.60 9.88
CA PHE A 59 -7.88 0.86 8.63
C PHE A 59 -8.64 -0.45 8.84
N ILE A 60 -9.49 -0.80 7.87
CA ILE A 60 -10.17 -2.08 7.79
C ILE A 60 -9.77 -2.71 6.47
N GLU A 61 -9.23 -3.92 6.51
CA GLU A 61 -8.74 -4.61 5.32
C GLU A 61 -8.97 -6.13 5.43
N PRO A 62 -9.01 -6.88 4.33
CA PRO A 62 -9.09 -8.33 4.37
C PRO A 62 -7.91 -8.95 5.10
N SER A 63 -8.22 -9.87 6.01
CA SER A 63 -7.24 -10.48 6.89
C SER A 63 -6.19 -11.31 6.16
N TRP A 64 -6.54 -11.84 4.97
CA TRP A 64 -5.65 -12.66 4.16
C TRP A 64 -4.39 -11.92 3.74
N LYS A 65 -4.40 -10.58 3.77
CA LYS A 65 -3.21 -9.76 3.48
C LYS A 65 -2.09 -9.95 4.50
N PHE A 66 -2.45 -10.30 5.73
CA PHE A 66 -1.51 -10.33 6.86
C PHE A 66 -1.46 -11.71 7.53
N LEU A 67 -2.49 -12.54 7.35
CA LEU A 67 -2.63 -13.83 8.02
C LEU A 67 -2.66 -14.99 7.00
N PRO A 68 -1.76 -15.99 7.11
CA PRO A 68 -1.65 -17.08 6.14
C PRO A 68 -2.80 -18.10 6.20
N LEU A 69 -3.66 -18.07 7.22
CA LEU A 69 -4.75 -19.04 7.46
C LEU A 69 -6.12 -18.36 7.66
N SER A 70 -6.43 -17.31 6.90
CA SER A 70 -7.72 -16.63 7.06
C SER A 70 -8.79 -17.14 6.10
N SER A 71 -10.06 -17.10 6.52
CA SER A 71 -11.19 -17.36 5.64
C SER A 71 -11.35 -16.22 4.62
N ASN A 72 -12.03 -16.49 3.49
CA ASN A 72 -12.24 -15.53 2.40
C ASN A 72 -13.12 -14.31 2.76
N TYR A 73 -13.54 -14.16 4.02
CA TYR A 73 -14.47 -13.12 4.47
C TYR A 73 -14.08 -12.43 5.78
N SER A 74 -12.92 -12.77 6.36
CA SER A 74 -12.47 -12.12 7.59
C SER A 74 -11.75 -10.80 7.28
N LEU A 75 -12.04 -9.77 8.08
CA LEU A 75 -11.41 -8.46 8.01
C LEU A 75 -10.54 -8.24 9.26
N ILE A 76 -9.44 -7.52 9.10
CA ILE A 76 -8.67 -6.94 10.21
C ILE A 76 -9.00 -5.45 10.25
N ALA A 77 -9.47 -4.99 11.41
CA ALA A 77 -9.56 -3.58 11.74
C ALA A 77 -8.43 -3.23 12.71
N TYR A 78 -7.64 -2.20 12.40
CA TYR A 78 -6.52 -1.78 13.24
C TYR A 78 -6.42 -0.26 13.32
N ARG A 79 -6.07 0.23 14.51
CA ARG A 79 -5.70 1.64 14.75
C ARG A 79 -4.22 1.79 14.46
N THR A 80 -3.84 2.82 13.70
CA THR A 80 -2.43 3.07 13.42
C THR A 80 -1.63 3.31 14.70
N SER A 81 -2.23 3.95 15.72
CA SER A 81 -1.62 4.19 17.03
C SER A 81 -1.27 2.92 17.82
N GLN A 82 -1.91 1.78 17.54
CA GLN A 82 -1.71 0.52 18.25
C GLN A 82 -0.70 -0.41 17.58
N LEU A 83 -0.19 -0.05 16.40
CA LEU A 83 0.82 -0.85 15.71
C LEU A 83 2.13 -0.83 16.52
N SER A 84 2.72 -1.99 16.78
CA SER A 84 4.11 -2.08 17.26
C SER A 84 5.02 -2.11 16.03
N SER A 85 6.02 -1.23 15.96
CA SER A 85 6.96 -1.20 14.83
C SER A 85 8.36 -1.22 15.41
N THR A 86 9.13 -2.23 15.03
CA THR A 86 10.48 -2.51 15.53
C THR A 86 11.57 -2.11 14.55
N ASP A 87 11.24 -1.68 13.31
CA ASP A 87 12.22 -1.43 12.25
C ASP A 87 12.07 -0.03 11.62
N ARG A 88 13.17 0.74 11.61
CA ARG A 88 13.27 2.03 10.89
C ARG A 88 13.58 1.75 9.42
N LEU A 89 12.57 1.76 8.56
CA LEU A 89 12.75 1.67 7.10
C LEU A 89 13.27 3.00 6.55
N LYS A 90 14.01 2.99 5.42
CA LYS A 90 14.56 4.20 4.80
C LYS A 90 13.67 4.62 3.62
N CYS A 91 13.30 5.90 3.57
CA CYS A 91 12.69 6.50 2.38
C CYS A 91 13.77 7.31 1.67
N GLY A 92 13.92 7.10 0.36
CA GLY A 92 14.93 7.79 -0.44
C GLY A 92 16.37 7.34 -0.22
N PHE A 93 17.14 7.39 -1.32
CA PHE A 93 18.60 7.39 -1.29
C PHE A 93 19.05 8.85 -1.43
N VAL A 94 19.64 9.41 -0.37
CA VAL A 94 20.35 10.69 -0.48
C VAL A 94 21.72 10.40 -1.08
N ASP A 95 21.81 10.42 -2.42
CA ASP A 95 23.09 10.66 -3.09
C ASP A 95 23.31 12.17 -3.10
N PRO A 96 24.35 12.71 -2.44
CA PRO A 96 24.74 14.10 -2.60
C PRO A 96 24.97 14.47 -4.09
N ASN A 97 25.29 13.49 -4.94
CA ASN A 97 25.52 13.65 -6.37
C ASN A 97 24.27 13.44 -7.24
N LEU A 98 23.09 13.18 -6.69
CA LEU A 98 21.81 13.23 -7.44
C LEU A 98 21.31 14.68 -7.62
N ALA A 99 21.92 15.64 -6.93
CA ALA A 99 21.63 17.07 -7.05
C ALA A 99 22.37 17.77 -8.20
N GLU A 100 23.34 17.10 -8.84
CA GLU A 100 24.09 17.65 -9.96
C GLU A 100 24.13 16.64 -11.11
N GLU A 101 23.39 16.90 -12.20
CA GLU A 101 23.76 16.68 -13.61
C GLU A 101 22.57 17.03 -14.54
N PRO A 102 22.77 17.61 -15.74
CA PRO A 102 23.67 18.69 -16.12
C PRO A 102 22.95 20.07 -16.11
N LYS A 103 23.68 21.14 -15.77
CA LYS A 103 23.25 22.51 -16.09
C LYS A 103 23.48 22.73 -17.58
N ASN A 104 22.43 22.67 -18.40
CA ASN A 104 22.28 23.50 -19.60
C ASN A 104 20.97 23.20 -20.34
N GLN A 105 20.04 24.15 -20.25
CA GLN A 105 19.36 24.77 -21.40
C GLN A 105 18.61 25.99 -20.85
N HIS A 106 18.73 27.13 -21.52
CA HIS A 106 17.99 28.35 -21.23
C HIS A 106 16.48 28.05 -21.23
N VAL A 107 15.89 27.79 -20.06
CA VAL A 107 14.44 27.80 -19.90
C VAL A 107 14.05 29.27 -19.91
N GLN A 108 13.51 29.76 -21.03
CA GLN A 108 12.94 31.10 -21.09
C GLN A 108 11.86 31.20 -20.00
N THR A 109 12.14 32.00 -18.98
CA THR A 109 11.20 32.31 -17.90
C THR A 109 10.14 33.24 -18.46
N HIS A 110 9.15 32.68 -19.15
CA HIS A 110 7.92 33.42 -19.40
C HIS A 110 7.25 33.70 -18.06
N ARG A 111 7.16 34.98 -17.71
CA ARG A 111 6.48 35.48 -16.52
C ARG A 111 4.97 35.21 -16.71
N ALA A 112 4.51 34.02 -16.33
CA ALA A 112 3.09 33.70 -16.36
C ALA A 112 2.34 34.59 -15.35
N LYS A 113 1.24 35.21 -15.79
CA LYS A 113 0.33 35.96 -14.94
C LYS A 113 -0.06 35.09 -13.73
N ARG A 114 -0.02 35.67 -12.52
CA ARG A 114 -0.54 35.05 -11.28
C ARG A 114 -2.02 34.77 -11.46
N ASN A 115 -2.37 33.58 -11.91
CA ASN A 115 -3.68 33.02 -11.67
C ASN A 115 -3.56 32.25 -10.36
N THR A 116 -4.19 32.78 -9.31
CA THR A 116 -4.48 32.06 -8.08
C THR A 116 -5.33 30.85 -8.44
N ILE A 117 -4.86 29.63 -8.15
CA ILE A 117 -5.63 28.44 -8.50
C ILE A 117 -5.71 27.41 -7.38
N ALA A 118 -6.77 27.55 -6.60
CA ALA A 118 -7.31 26.49 -5.79
C ALA A 118 -7.92 25.41 -6.70
N ASN A 119 -8.11 24.21 -6.14
CA ASN A 119 -8.81 23.09 -6.78
C ASN A 119 -8.14 22.57 -8.06
N ARG A 120 -6.80 22.46 -8.10
CA ARG A 120 -6.12 21.90 -9.28
C ARG A 120 -5.74 20.44 -9.08
N VAL A 121 -5.74 19.67 -10.16
CA VAL A 121 -5.37 18.25 -10.14
C VAL A 121 -4.14 17.95 -10.99
N CYS A 122 -3.31 17.04 -10.48
CA CYS A 122 -2.20 16.41 -11.20
C CYS A 122 -2.69 15.09 -11.81
N LYS A 123 -2.74 15.03 -13.14
CA LYS A 123 -3.10 13.79 -13.85
C LYS A 123 -1.98 12.75 -13.76
N LEU A 124 -2.30 11.56 -13.26
CA LEU A 124 -1.33 10.50 -12.99
C LEU A 124 -1.39 9.35 -14.00
N LEU A 125 -0.21 8.84 -14.35
CA LEU A 125 -0.01 7.49 -14.89
C LEU A 125 0.41 6.57 -13.74
N LEU A 126 -0.36 5.50 -13.49
CA LEU A 126 0.02 4.46 -12.53
C LEU A 126 0.43 3.20 -13.26
N VAL A 127 1.54 2.61 -12.85
CA VAL A 127 2.06 1.38 -13.47
C VAL A 127 2.31 0.33 -12.39
N ALA A 128 1.83 -0.89 -12.59
CA ALA A 128 2.22 -2.05 -11.81
C ALA A 128 3.14 -2.96 -12.64
N ASP A 129 4.31 -3.29 -12.12
CA ASP A 129 5.16 -4.33 -12.72
C ASP A 129 4.63 -5.74 -12.42
N TYR A 130 5.20 -6.74 -13.09
CA TYR A 130 4.77 -8.12 -12.94
C TYR A 130 4.93 -8.65 -11.51
N LYS A 131 5.96 -8.19 -10.78
CA LYS A 131 6.12 -8.58 -9.38
C LYS A 131 5.00 -8.03 -8.52
N TYR A 132 4.60 -6.78 -8.71
CA TYR A 132 3.45 -6.19 -8.00
C TYR A 132 2.14 -6.92 -8.35
N PHE A 133 1.94 -7.24 -9.62
CA PHE A 133 0.80 -8.04 -10.08
C PHE A 133 0.72 -9.40 -9.38
N VAL A 134 1.85 -10.08 -9.18
CA VAL A 134 1.91 -11.37 -8.47
C VAL A 134 1.72 -11.19 -6.96
N GLU A 135 2.55 -10.38 -6.31
CA GLU A 135 2.66 -10.30 -4.84
C GLU A 135 1.50 -9.54 -4.19
N VAL A 136 1.07 -8.44 -4.82
CA VAL A 136 0.01 -7.58 -4.27
C VAL A 136 -1.32 -7.88 -4.94
N GLY A 137 -1.29 -8.01 -6.27
CA GLY A 137 -2.45 -8.25 -7.10
C GLY A 137 -2.94 -9.69 -7.16
N LYS A 138 -2.19 -10.66 -6.61
CA LYS A 138 -2.51 -12.10 -6.66
C LYS A 138 -2.79 -12.62 -8.07
N LYS A 139 -2.09 -12.08 -9.07
CA LYS A 139 -2.32 -12.36 -10.50
C LYS A 139 -3.73 -12.01 -10.99
N SER A 140 -4.42 -11.10 -10.29
CA SER A 140 -5.70 -10.53 -10.68
C SER A 140 -5.51 -9.10 -11.13
N PHE A 141 -5.92 -8.81 -12.36
CA PHE A 141 -5.87 -7.46 -12.91
C PHE A 141 -6.74 -6.49 -12.11
N SER A 142 -7.98 -6.89 -11.80
CA SER A 142 -8.92 -6.09 -11.01
C SER A 142 -8.37 -5.79 -9.62
N GLU A 143 -7.84 -6.80 -8.91
CA GLU A 143 -7.24 -6.60 -7.58
C GLU A 143 -6.04 -5.65 -7.64
N THR A 144 -5.19 -5.81 -8.65
CA THR A 144 -4.00 -4.96 -8.84
C THR A 144 -4.38 -3.50 -9.04
N VAL A 145 -5.32 -3.23 -9.96
CA VAL A 145 -5.74 -1.87 -10.29
C VAL A 145 -6.48 -1.24 -9.12
N ASN A 146 -7.40 -1.96 -8.50
CA ASN A 146 -8.17 -1.43 -7.38
C ASN A 146 -7.27 -1.14 -6.18
N ASN A 147 -6.24 -1.96 -5.95
CA ASN A 147 -5.24 -1.68 -4.93
C ASN A 147 -4.46 -0.38 -5.21
N MET A 148 -4.07 -0.13 -6.46
CA MET A 148 -3.39 1.13 -6.84
C MET A 148 -4.31 2.34 -6.68
N ILE A 149 -5.56 2.26 -7.15
CA ILE A 149 -6.54 3.36 -7.04
C ILE A 149 -6.83 3.69 -5.57
N SER A 150 -7.03 2.66 -4.76
CA SER A 150 -7.23 2.78 -3.32
C SER A 150 -6.09 3.56 -2.65
N LYS A 151 -4.85 3.16 -2.91
CA LYS A 151 -3.67 3.86 -2.36
C LYS A 151 -3.62 5.32 -2.79
N ILE A 152 -3.82 5.60 -4.07
CA ILE A 152 -3.79 6.98 -4.58
C ILE A 152 -4.96 7.81 -4.07
N THR A 153 -6.12 7.21 -3.78
CA THR A 153 -7.24 7.89 -3.12
C THR A 153 -6.85 8.34 -1.71
N GLU A 154 -6.06 7.53 -1.01
CA GLU A 154 -5.52 7.89 0.30
C GLU A 154 -4.46 8.99 0.23
N VAL A 155 -3.55 8.91 -0.75
CA VAL A 155 -2.57 9.96 -1.03
C VAL A 155 -3.25 11.29 -1.41
N ASP A 156 -4.30 11.25 -2.24
CA ASP A 156 -5.07 12.43 -2.65
C ASP A 156 -5.65 13.19 -1.46
N ALA A 157 -6.16 12.50 -0.44
CA ALA A 157 -6.67 13.16 0.76
C ALA A 157 -5.57 13.92 1.53
N ILE A 158 -4.36 13.37 1.63
CA ILE A 158 -3.22 14.04 2.27
C ILE A 158 -2.90 15.37 1.56
N TYR A 159 -2.86 15.35 0.23
CA TYR A 159 -2.55 16.55 -0.56
C TYR A 159 -3.67 17.58 -0.51
N ARG A 160 -4.93 17.14 -0.62
CA ARG A 160 -6.10 18.04 -0.56
C ARG A 160 -6.27 18.70 0.80
N ALA A 161 -5.90 18.00 1.87
CA ALA A 161 -5.92 18.53 3.24
C ALA A 161 -4.81 19.57 3.50
N THR A 162 -3.82 19.69 2.60
CA THR A 162 -2.69 20.59 2.78
C THR A 162 -2.91 21.94 2.09
N ASP A 163 -2.67 23.04 2.81
CA ASP A 163 -2.60 24.39 2.23
C ASP A 163 -1.15 24.68 1.82
N PHE A 164 -0.87 24.65 0.51
CA PHE A 164 0.47 24.89 -0.03
C PHE A 164 0.82 26.39 -0.16
N ARG A 165 0.07 27.27 0.51
CA ARG A 165 0.24 28.74 0.50
C ARG A 165 0.06 29.33 -0.89
N ASN A 166 0.12 30.66 -1.00
CA ASN A 166 0.04 31.40 -2.28
C ASN A 166 -1.23 31.09 -3.11
N GLY A 167 -2.33 30.70 -2.46
CA GLY A 167 -3.59 30.35 -3.11
C GLY A 167 -3.69 28.90 -3.61
N TYR A 168 -2.63 28.09 -3.46
CA TYR A 168 -2.65 26.66 -3.80
C TYR A 168 -3.30 25.86 -2.67
N LYS A 169 -4.63 25.77 -2.70
CA LYS A 169 -5.43 24.97 -1.78
C LYS A 169 -6.15 23.87 -2.53
N ASN A 170 -6.44 22.76 -1.86
CA ASN A 170 -7.16 21.62 -2.44
C ASN A 170 -6.48 21.12 -3.74
N ILE A 171 -5.14 21.03 -3.71
CA ILE A 171 -4.37 20.40 -4.78
C ILE A 171 -4.51 18.88 -4.60
N GLY A 172 -4.81 18.16 -5.67
CA GLY A 172 -5.01 16.73 -5.60
C GLY A 172 -4.55 16.00 -6.86
N PHE A 173 -4.98 14.76 -6.99
CA PHE A 173 -4.63 13.86 -8.07
C PHE A 173 -5.87 13.37 -8.82
N GLU A 174 -5.66 13.08 -10.10
CA GLU A 174 -6.66 12.44 -10.95
C GLU A 174 -5.96 11.31 -11.70
N ILE A 175 -6.39 10.07 -11.49
CA ILE A 175 -5.81 8.94 -12.23
C ILE A 175 -6.31 9.01 -13.66
N GLN A 176 -5.39 9.21 -14.61
CA GLN A 176 -5.71 9.25 -16.03
C GLN A 176 -5.52 7.88 -16.67
N THR A 177 -4.39 7.21 -16.39
CA THR A 177 -4.08 5.93 -17.02
C THR A 177 -3.51 4.95 -16.00
N VAL A 178 -3.91 3.68 -16.12
CA VAL A 178 -3.35 2.57 -15.36
C VAL A 178 -2.80 1.51 -16.32
N VAL A 179 -1.58 1.06 -16.08
CA VAL A 179 -0.93 -0.02 -16.83
C VAL A 179 -0.52 -1.15 -15.89
N VAL A 180 -0.95 -2.38 -16.16
CA VAL A 180 -0.53 -3.56 -15.39
C VAL A 180 0.23 -4.50 -16.30
N HIS A 181 1.43 -4.91 -15.88
CA HIS A 181 2.16 -5.99 -16.53
C HIS A 181 1.76 -7.34 -15.93
N ASP A 182 1.27 -8.24 -16.77
CA ASP A 182 0.85 -9.60 -16.39
C ASP A 182 1.93 -10.67 -16.64
N GLU A 183 3.04 -10.29 -17.29
CA GLU A 183 4.26 -11.07 -17.43
C GLU A 183 5.50 -10.15 -17.44
N PHE A 184 6.69 -10.73 -17.28
CA PHE A 184 7.94 -9.99 -17.50
C PHE A 184 8.12 -9.64 -18.98
N THR A 185 8.66 -8.46 -19.25
CA THR A 185 8.93 -8.01 -20.62
C THR A 185 10.13 -8.75 -21.24
N LYS A 186 9.86 -9.70 -22.14
CA LYS A 186 10.85 -10.48 -22.92
C LYS A 186 11.47 -9.66 -24.06
N ASN A 187 12.72 -9.95 -24.40
CA ASN A 187 13.45 -9.39 -25.58
C ASN A 187 13.43 -7.86 -25.69
N SER A 188 13.31 -7.15 -24.58
CA SER A 188 13.63 -5.73 -24.54
C SER A 188 15.15 -5.60 -24.53
N GLY A 189 15.74 -4.79 -25.41
CA GLY A 189 17.16 -4.41 -25.29
C GLY A 189 17.49 -3.84 -23.89
N GLU A 190 18.76 -3.52 -23.63
CA GLU A 190 19.27 -3.20 -22.27
C GLU A 190 18.28 -2.41 -21.36
N ASN A 191 17.99 -2.99 -20.19
CA ASN A 191 17.39 -2.36 -19.01
C ASN A 191 15.91 -1.86 -19.08
N HIS A 192 14.96 -2.68 -19.54
CA HIS A 192 13.52 -2.43 -19.27
C HIS A 192 13.19 -2.58 -17.77
N TYR A 193 12.31 -1.72 -17.22
CA TYR A 193 11.98 -1.71 -15.79
C TYR A 193 11.22 -2.97 -15.32
N ASN A 194 10.33 -3.52 -16.16
CA ASN A 194 9.60 -4.77 -15.91
C ASN A 194 10.35 -6.03 -16.41
N LYS A 195 11.69 -6.06 -16.35
CA LYS A 195 12.47 -7.26 -16.67
C LYS A 195 12.63 -8.14 -15.44
N ASP A 196 12.84 -9.44 -15.65
CA ASP A 196 13.16 -10.37 -14.55
C ASP A 196 14.59 -10.12 -14.04
N LYS A 197 14.71 -9.15 -13.13
CA LYS A 197 15.95 -8.78 -12.45
C LYS A 197 15.65 -8.62 -10.97
N SER A 198 16.43 -9.30 -10.13
CA SER A 198 16.33 -9.25 -8.67
C SER A 198 17.16 -8.12 -8.07
N ASN A 199 18.29 -7.76 -8.69
CA ASN A 199 19.29 -6.87 -8.09
C ASN A 199 19.26 -5.48 -8.72
N TRP A 200 18.10 -4.80 -8.64
CA TRP A 200 17.99 -3.41 -9.07
C TRP A 200 18.66 -2.48 -8.05
N THR A 201 19.48 -1.54 -8.51
CA THR A 201 19.75 -0.35 -7.71
C THR A 201 18.54 0.60 -7.83
N ALA A 202 18.32 1.40 -6.79
CA ALA A 202 17.19 2.32 -6.74
C ALA A 202 17.18 3.31 -7.92
N LYS A 203 18.38 3.78 -8.32
CA LYS A 203 18.61 4.70 -9.44
C LYS A 203 18.44 4.03 -10.80
N GLU A 204 18.86 2.77 -10.94
CA GLU A 204 18.69 2.01 -12.17
C GLU A 204 17.21 1.80 -12.50
N LEU A 205 16.39 1.40 -11.51
CA LEU A 205 14.97 1.17 -11.74
C LEU A 205 14.26 2.47 -12.14
N LEU A 206 14.55 3.57 -11.44
CA LEU A 206 13.95 4.88 -11.75
C LEU A 206 14.28 5.34 -13.17
N ARG A 207 15.53 5.19 -13.61
CA ARG A 207 15.95 5.54 -14.98
C ARG A 207 15.33 4.61 -16.02
N ALA A 208 15.31 3.30 -15.75
CA ALA A 208 14.67 2.32 -16.63
C ALA A 208 13.18 2.63 -16.82
N PHE A 209 12.47 3.00 -15.76
CA PHE A 209 11.06 3.36 -15.81
C PHE A 209 10.83 4.62 -16.64
N GLY A 210 11.55 5.72 -16.32
CA GLY A 210 11.43 6.97 -17.07
C GLY A 210 11.87 6.88 -18.54
N SER A 211 12.62 5.85 -18.94
CA SER A 211 13.08 5.67 -20.33
C SER A 211 12.13 4.86 -21.21
N ASP A 212 11.06 4.28 -20.65
CA ASP A 212 10.08 3.56 -21.47
C ASP A 212 9.23 4.54 -22.29
N LYS A 213 9.54 4.62 -23.59
CA LYS A 213 8.84 5.45 -24.57
C LYS A 213 7.39 5.03 -24.80
N SER A 214 7.04 3.76 -24.58
CA SER A 214 5.68 3.26 -24.81
C SER A 214 4.66 3.83 -23.82
N LEU A 215 5.12 4.32 -22.67
CA LEU A 215 4.27 4.92 -21.64
C LEU A 215 3.95 6.40 -21.89
N LYS A 216 4.66 7.07 -22.82
CA LYS A 216 4.47 8.50 -23.16
C LYS A 216 4.34 9.40 -21.92
N HIS A 217 5.31 9.31 -21.00
CA HIS A 217 5.28 9.99 -19.71
C HIS A 217 5.01 11.50 -19.80
N GLU A 218 5.39 12.14 -20.91
CA GLU A 218 5.16 13.56 -21.21
C GLU A 218 3.67 13.98 -21.20
N ASN A 219 2.74 13.04 -21.34
CA ASN A 219 1.30 13.33 -21.34
C ASN A 219 0.72 13.49 -19.93
N TYR A 220 1.49 13.16 -18.90
CA TYR A 220 1.03 13.11 -17.51
C TYR A 220 1.77 14.15 -16.67
N CYS A 221 1.08 14.63 -15.62
CA CYS A 221 1.72 15.50 -14.64
C CYS A 221 2.85 14.78 -13.89
N ALA A 222 2.58 13.53 -13.49
CA ALA A 222 3.56 12.60 -12.92
C ALA A 222 3.19 11.15 -13.25
N ALA A 223 4.18 10.25 -13.20
CA ALA A 223 3.99 8.82 -13.35
C ALA A 223 4.62 8.05 -12.19
N HIS A 224 3.89 7.07 -11.65
CA HIS A 224 4.32 6.33 -10.47
C HIS A 224 4.30 4.82 -10.73
N LEU A 225 5.43 4.17 -10.49
CA LEU A 225 5.58 2.71 -10.58
C LEU A 225 5.39 2.06 -9.21
N PHE A 226 4.43 1.15 -9.12
CA PHE A 226 4.27 0.22 -8.02
C PHE A 226 5.00 -1.10 -8.34
N THR A 227 5.91 -1.50 -7.45
CA THR A 227 6.71 -2.73 -7.59
C THR A 227 6.61 -3.58 -6.32
N ALA A 228 6.94 -4.87 -6.43
CA ALA A 228 7.25 -5.73 -5.29
C ALA A 228 8.73 -6.17 -5.32
N THR A 229 9.60 -5.35 -5.89
CA THR A 229 11.05 -5.58 -5.89
C THR A 229 11.64 -5.29 -4.52
N LYS A 230 12.42 -6.24 -4.01
CA LYS A 230 13.21 -6.11 -2.78
C LYS A 230 14.48 -5.30 -3.05
N PHE A 231 14.77 -4.33 -2.18
CA PHE A 231 16.01 -3.54 -2.21
C PHE A 231 16.84 -3.81 -0.96
N SER A 232 18.13 -4.11 -1.12
CA SER A 232 19.05 -4.49 -0.03
C SER A 232 19.22 -3.39 1.02
N ASP A 233 19.10 -2.13 0.62
CA ASP A 233 19.38 -0.98 1.47
C ASP A 233 18.15 -0.53 2.28
N GLY A 234 17.04 -1.28 2.19
CA GLY A 234 15.77 -0.96 2.83
C GLY A 234 15.07 0.29 2.29
N ILE A 235 15.40 0.66 1.04
CA ILE A 235 14.77 1.75 0.30
C ILE A 235 13.37 1.33 -0.12
N GLN A 236 12.38 2.11 0.31
CA GLN A 236 10.96 1.84 0.02
C GLN A 236 10.43 2.57 -1.23
N GLY A 237 11.13 3.61 -1.68
CA GLY A 237 10.78 4.37 -2.87
C GLY A 237 11.87 5.35 -3.26
N VAL A 238 11.82 5.81 -4.51
CA VAL A 238 12.62 6.92 -5.03
C VAL A 238 11.83 7.66 -6.12
N ALA A 239 11.93 8.97 -6.13
CA ALA A 239 11.41 9.82 -7.20
C ALA A 239 12.37 10.95 -7.58
N TRP A 240 12.20 11.46 -8.80
CA TRP A 240 12.90 12.68 -9.22
C TRP A 240 12.34 13.90 -8.51
N ILE A 241 13.22 14.71 -7.91
CA ILE A 241 12.81 15.90 -7.15
C ILE A 241 12.59 17.09 -8.10
N ALA A 242 11.44 17.75 -8.02
CA ALA A 242 11.26 19.02 -8.73
C ALA A 242 12.05 20.16 -8.11
N LYS A 243 12.77 20.92 -8.94
CA LYS A 243 13.48 22.14 -8.52
C LYS A 243 13.35 23.21 -9.58
N SER A 244 13.13 24.47 -9.17
CA SER A 244 13.07 25.58 -10.13
C SER A 244 14.33 25.63 -10.99
N GLY A 245 14.18 25.54 -12.32
CA GLY A 245 15.30 25.49 -13.28
C GLY A 245 15.96 24.12 -13.48
N ALA A 246 15.44 23.03 -12.91
CA ALA A 246 15.92 21.67 -13.13
C ALA A 246 14.85 20.77 -13.80
N VAL A 247 15.29 19.70 -14.45
CA VAL A 247 14.44 18.80 -15.26
C VAL A 247 13.61 17.80 -14.45
N GLY A 248 13.78 17.67 -13.13
CA GLY A 248 13.09 16.67 -12.31
C GLY A 248 11.64 17.01 -11.90
N GLY A 249 10.83 15.99 -11.59
CA GLY A 249 9.53 16.05 -10.92
C GLY A 249 8.35 16.48 -11.79
N ILE A 250 7.27 16.98 -11.17
CA ILE A 250 6.02 17.29 -11.89
C ILE A 250 6.25 18.25 -13.05
N CYS A 251 5.48 18.05 -14.12
CA CYS A 251 5.53 18.85 -15.33
C CYS A 251 6.95 18.97 -15.94
N ALA A 252 7.83 17.98 -15.70
CA ALA A 252 9.19 17.98 -16.25
C ALA A 252 9.17 18.13 -17.78
N PRO A 253 9.94 19.08 -18.36
CA PRO A 253 10.04 19.20 -19.81
C PRO A 253 10.68 17.93 -20.38
N GLY A 254 10.08 17.37 -21.42
CA GLY A 254 10.50 16.12 -22.03
C GLY A 254 11.78 16.25 -22.87
N SER A 255 12.92 16.58 -22.26
CA SER A 255 14.23 16.66 -22.91
C SER A 255 15.08 15.43 -22.56
N GLY A 256 15.46 14.63 -23.57
CA GLY A 256 16.32 13.44 -23.44
C GLY A 256 15.60 12.10 -23.59
N SER A 257 16.36 11.00 -23.51
CA SER A 257 15.86 9.62 -23.60
C SER A 257 15.08 9.17 -22.36
N THR A 258 15.39 9.75 -21.19
CA THR A 258 14.72 9.48 -19.92
C THR A 258 13.80 10.64 -19.55
N LYS A 259 12.57 10.33 -19.14
CA LYS A 259 11.61 11.28 -18.59
C LYS A 259 11.73 11.34 -17.07
N TYR A 260 11.67 12.56 -16.53
CA TYR A 260 12.00 12.85 -15.14
C TYR A 260 10.79 13.23 -14.28
N ASN A 261 9.56 13.10 -14.79
CA ASN A 261 8.31 13.23 -14.02
C ASN A 261 7.89 11.90 -13.38
N THR A 262 8.87 11.12 -12.91
CA THR A 262 8.67 9.73 -12.49
C THR A 262 9.08 9.48 -11.04
N GLY A 263 8.44 8.48 -10.44
CA GLY A 263 8.79 7.92 -9.14
C GLY A 263 8.36 6.46 -9.03
N TRP A 264 8.85 5.75 -8.03
CA TRP A 264 8.44 4.38 -7.74
C TRP A 264 8.40 4.10 -6.24
N SER A 265 7.53 3.17 -5.84
CA SER A 265 7.44 2.66 -4.46
C SER A 265 7.30 1.13 -4.46
N THR A 266 7.98 0.46 -3.54
CA THR A 266 7.86 -0.99 -3.35
C THR A 266 6.87 -1.34 -2.24
N ALA A 267 6.18 -2.48 -2.41
CA ALA A 267 5.30 -3.06 -1.40
C ALA A 267 6.01 -4.09 -0.49
N ILE A 268 7.32 -4.29 -0.66
CA ILE A 268 8.11 -5.31 0.02
C ILE A 268 9.27 -4.67 0.78
N ASP A 269 9.49 -5.12 2.02
CA ASP A 269 10.58 -4.65 2.88
C ASP A 269 11.96 -5.25 2.55
N LYS A 270 12.97 -4.84 3.32
CA LYS A 270 14.36 -5.33 3.20
C LYS A 270 14.53 -6.83 3.50
N TYR A 271 13.54 -7.47 4.12
CA TYR A 271 13.54 -8.90 4.42
C TYR A 271 12.81 -9.71 3.35
N GLY A 272 11.88 -9.10 2.61
CA GLY A 272 11.01 -9.76 1.64
C GLY A 272 9.56 -9.85 2.10
N ASN A 273 9.19 -9.23 3.23
CA ASN A 273 7.82 -9.23 3.71
C ASN A 273 7.02 -8.07 3.11
N ARG A 274 5.72 -8.26 3.00
CA ARG A 274 4.79 -7.21 2.58
C ARG A 274 4.68 -6.13 3.67
N ILE A 275 4.87 -4.86 3.27
CA ILE A 275 4.63 -3.72 4.16
C ILE A 275 3.13 -3.50 4.36
N LEU A 276 2.74 -2.86 5.47
CA LEU A 276 1.35 -2.56 5.73
C LEU A 276 0.80 -1.60 4.65
N THR A 277 -0.49 -1.72 4.32
CA THR A 277 -1.11 -0.88 3.28
C THR A 277 -0.94 0.60 3.60
N PHE A 278 -1.11 0.97 4.87
CA PHE A 278 -0.93 2.34 5.31
C PHE A 278 0.52 2.83 5.18
N GLU A 279 1.52 2.02 5.53
CA GLU A 279 2.93 2.37 5.29
C GLU A 279 3.20 2.58 3.79
N SER A 280 2.64 1.72 2.94
CA SER A 280 2.74 1.86 1.48
C SER A 280 2.09 3.15 0.96
N ILE A 281 0.99 3.60 1.56
CA ILE A 281 0.34 4.89 1.25
C ILE A 281 1.29 6.05 1.59
N LEU A 282 1.90 6.03 2.77
CA LEU A 282 2.82 7.09 3.20
C LEU A 282 4.08 7.15 2.32
N VAL A 283 4.63 6.00 1.94
CA VAL A 283 5.76 5.94 1.00
C VAL A 283 5.35 6.55 -0.34
N ALA A 284 4.22 6.17 -0.92
CA ALA A 284 3.76 6.76 -2.18
C ALA A 284 3.52 8.28 -2.07
N ALA A 285 2.93 8.75 -0.96
CA ALA A 285 2.74 10.18 -0.70
C ALA A 285 4.07 10.95 -0.60
N HIS A 286 5.07 10.34 0.05
CA HIS A 286 6.42 10.87 0.21
C HIS A 286 7.14 11.01 -1.14
N GLU A 287 7.10 9.96 -1.97
CA GLU A 287 7.74 9.97 -3.30
C GLU A 287 7.05 10.96 -4.26
N LEU A 288 5.73 11.07 -4.20
CA LEU A 288 5.03 12.15 -4.89
C LEU A 288 5.42 13.52 -4.34
N GLY A 289 5.77 13.62 -3.05
CA GLY A 289 6.22 14.87 -2.41
C GLY A 289 7.55 15.34 -2.99
N HIS A 290 8.44 14.40 -3.29
CA HIS A 290 9.65 14.64 -4.08
C HIS A 290 9.31 15.13 -5.49
N ASN A 291 8.41 14.47 -6.22
CA ASN A 291 7.97 14.97 -7.53
C ASN A 291 7.41 16.39 -7.47
N PHE A 292 6.73 16.78 -6.38
CA PHE A 292 6.24 18.14 -6.17
C PHE A 292 7.32 19.13 -5.71
N GLY A 293 8.51 18.63 -5.39
CA GLY A 293 9.72 19.42 -5.16
C GLY A 293 10.18 19.50 -3.71
N SER A 294 9.52 18.78 -2.80
CA SER A 294 10.01 18.68 -1.44
C SER A 294 11.29 17.84 -1.40
N GLN A 295 12.26 18.29 -0.62
CA GLN A 295 13.37 17.45 -0.19
C GLN A 295 12.99 16.76 1.13
N HIS A 296 13.88 15.92 1.66
CA HIS A 296 13.71 15.47 3.04
C HIS A 296 13.73 16.66 4.00
N ASP A 297 12.91 16.58 5.03
CA ASP A 297 12.89 17.60 6.06
C ASP A 297 14.22 17.63 6.81
N PRO A 298 14.87 18.80 6.92
CA PRO A 298 16.04 18.94 7.78
C PRO A 298 15.63 18.74 9.24
N PRO A 299 16.58 18.47 10.17
CA PRO A 299 16.27 18.26 11.58
C PRO A 299 15.42 19.37 12.22
N SER A 300 15.54 20.61 11.74
CA SER A 300 14.75 21.77 12.19
C SER A 300 13.26 21.73 11.82
N CYS A 301 12.88 21.00 10.77
CA CYS A 301 11.51 20.88 10.26
C CYS A 301 10.95 19.46 10.35
N ALA A 302 11.79 18.48 10.68
CA ALA A 302 11.45 17.06 10.66
C ALA A 302 10.38 16.67 11.69
N THR A 303 10.24 17.43 12.77
CA THR A 303 9.39 17.08 13.91
C THR A 303 8.74 18.30 14.53
N ASP A 304 7.52 18.12 15.03
CA ASP A 304 6.85 19.05 15.94
C ASP A 304 6.43 18.27 17.19
N LYS A 305 6.90 18.66 18.38
CA LYS A 305 6.65 17.94 19.65
C LYS A 305 6.92 16.42 19.58
N ASN A 306 8.04 16.03 18.97
CA ASN A 306 8.43 14.62 18.74
C ASN A 306 7.50 13.83 17.78
N ASN A 307 6.68 14.53 17.00
CA ASN A 307 5.80 13.98 15.97
C ASN A 307 6.37 14.28 14.56
N LEU A 308 6.86 13.24 13.89
CA LEU A 308 7.56 13.34 12.61
C LEU A 308 6.62 13.67 11.45
N PHE A 309 7.08 14.52 10.53
CA PHE A 309 6.34 14.86 9.30
C PHE A 309 6.59 13.85 8.17
N LEU A 310 5.70 13.87 7.17
CA LEU A 310 5.68 12.94 6.03
C LEU A 310 7.02 12.88 5.28
N MET A 311 7.71 14.01 5.12
CA MET A 311 8.97 14.11 4.36
C MET A 311 10.22 13.83 5.19
N TYR A 312 10.09 13.16 6.34
CA TYR A 312 11.24 12.71 7.10
C TYR A 312 12.11 11.72 6.30
N THR A 313 13.43 11.80 6.45
CA THR A 313 14.40 10.99 5.66
C THR A 313 14.33 9.48 5.92
N TYR A 314 13.61 9.06 6.96
CA TYR A 314 13.32 7.66 7.23
C TYR A 314 11.81 7.46 7.14
N ALA A 315 11.38 6.25 6.77
CA ALA A 315 9.98 5.92 6.71
C ALA A 315 9.33 6.17 8.06
N VAL A 316 8.27 6.96 8.04
CA VAL A 316 7.45 7.22 9.21
C VAL A 316 6.57 6.01 9.50
N SER A 317 6.43 5.67 10.78
CA SER A 317 5.62 4.52 11.22
C SER A 317 4.12 4.70 10.99
N GLY A 318 3.69 5.92 10.65
CA GLY A 318 2.30 6.28 10.45
C GLY A 318 1.46 6.39 11.74
N LYS A 319 2.03 6.06 12.89
CA LYS A 319 1.33 6.08 14.19
C LYS A 319 0.97 7.49 14.67
N GLN A 320 1.75 8.48 14.24
CA GLN A 320 1.67 9.83 14.76
C GLN A 320 0.91 10.73 13.78
N SER A 321 0.18 11.71 14.31
CA SER A 321 -0.74 12.55 13.52
C SER A 321 -0.05 13.43 12.47
N ASN A 322 1.26 13.69 12.57
CA ASN A 322 2.00 14.45 11.55
C ASN A 322 2.59 13.55 10.46
N ASN A 323 2.57 12.22 10.62
CA ASN A 323 3.11 11.30 9.61
C ASN A 323 2.34 11.40 8.28
N GLN A 324 1.12 11.95 8.29
CA GLN A 324 0.28 12.24 7.12
C GLN A 324 0.26 13.74 6.75
N LYS A 325 1.15 14.56 7.33
CA LYS A 325 1.19 16.01 7.10
C LYS A 325 2.55 16.41 6.54
N PHE A 326 2.55 17.38 5.64
CA PHE A 326 3.77 18.04 5.22
C PHE A 326 4.25 19.01 6.30
N SER A 327 5.57 19.07 6.52
CA SER A 327 6.18 20.08 7.37
C SER A 327 6.09 21.47 6.72
N GLN A 328 6.45 22.50 7.48
CA GLN A 328 6.52 23.84 6.93
C GLN A 328 7.59 24.00 5.84
N CYS A 329 8.75 23.35 6.00
CA CYS A 329 9.80 23.34 4.98
C CYS A 329 9.33 22.68 3.69
N SER A 330 8.63 21.54 3.82
CA SER A 330 8.07 20.80 2.69
C SER A 330 7.05 21.63 1.92
N ILE A 331 6.13 22.29 2.63
CA ILE A 331 5.13 23.20 2.05
C ILE A 331 5.81 24.33 1.27
N ASP A 332 6.87 24.93 1.81
CA ASP A 332 7.57 26.03 1.15
C ASP A 332 8.29 25.60 -0.13
N HIS A 333 8.89 24.41 -0.15
CA HIS A 333 9.51 23.84 -1.35
C HIS A 333 8.48 23.52 -2.43
N ILE A 334 7.40 22.85 -2.07
CA ILE A 334 6.31 22.51 -2.99
C ILE A 334 5.67 23.78 -3.55
N SER A 335 5.41 24.79 -2.70
CA SER A 335 4.83 26.08 -3.13
C SER A 335 5.68 26.77 -4.20
N LYS A 336 7.02 26.74 -4.10
CA LYS A 336 7.92 27.31 -5.11
C LYS A 336 7.82 26.59 -6.46
N VAL A 337 7.68 25.26 -6.45
CA VAL A 337 7.49 24.48 -7.67
C VAL A 337 6.11 24.74 -8.28
N LEU A 338 5.05 24.73 -7.47
CA LEU A 338 3.69 25.04 -7.94
C LEU A 338 3.62 26.43 -8.61
N ASN A 339 4.27 27.43 -8.02
CA ASN A 339 4.38 28.77 -8.58
C ASN A 339 5.16 28.83 -9.90
N SER A 340 6.23 28.05 -10.03
CA SER A 340 7.13 28.13 -11.20
C SER A 340 6.66 27.28 -12.39
N ARG A 341 6.03 26.13 -12.15
CA ARG A 341 5.64 25.18 -13.21
C ARG A 341 4.26 24.56 -13.05
N GLY A 342 3.57 24.74 -11.92
CA GLY A 342 2.28 24.07 -11.68
C GLY A 342 1.24 24.39 -12.77
N SER A 343 1.21 25.61 -13.27
CA SER A 343 0.28 26.04 -14.33
C SER A 343 0.50 25.36 -15.68
N SER A 344 1.66 24.74 -15.93
CA SER A 344 1.95 24.11 -17.23
C SER A 344 1.24 22.76 -17.39
N CYS A 345 1.04 22.01 -16.30
CA CYS A 345 0.43 20.68 -16.37
C CYS A 345 -0.74 20.41 -15.40
N LEU A 346 -0.88 21.18 -14.31
CA LEU A 346 -2.05 21.04 -13.44
C LEU A 346 -3.31 21.58 -14.14
N LYS A 347 -4.40 20.82 -14.05
CA LYS A 347 -5.67 21.14 -14.73
C LYS A 347 -6.78 21.38 -13.72
N GLU A 348 -7.87 21.97 -14.20
CA GLU A 348 -9.12 21.92 -13.42
C GLU A 348 -9.50 20.44 -13.28
N PRO A 349 -10.12 20.04 -12.15
CA PRO A 349 -10.65 18.69 -12.00
C PRO A 349 -11.62 18.44 -13.15
N SER A 350 -11.63 17.23 -13.71
CA SER A 350 -12.74 16.87 -14.59
C SER A 350 -14.06 17.07 -13.84
N THR A 351 -14.92 17.97 -14.33
CA THR A 351 -16.25 18.21 -13.74
C THR A 351 -17.05 16.92 -13.84
N SER A 352 -17.33 16.34 -12.67
CA SER A 352 -18.27 15.25 -12.41
C SER A 352 -18.11 13.98 -13.27
N PHE A 353 -17.82 12.85 -12.62
CA PHE A 353 -17.77 11.58 -13.33
C PHE A 353 -19.14 10.90 -13.27
N CYS A 354 -19.90 11.06 -14.35
CA CYS A 354 -21.18 10.41 -14.46
C CYS A 354 -21.05 8.89 -14.61
N GLY A 355 -21.68 8.14 -13.71
CA GLY A 355 -21.74 6.68 -13.72
C GLY A 355 -21.03 6.03 -12.51
N ASN A 356 -20.62 6.80 -11.51
CA ASN A 356 -20.01 6.30 -10.27
C ASN A 356 -20.99 6.16 -9.09
N TYR A 357 -22.29 6.29 -9.34
CA TYR A 357 -23.38 6.19 -8.35
C TYR A 357 -23.45 7.34 -7.35
N LYS A 358 -22.69 8.42 -7.54
CA LYS A 358 -22.64 9.56 -6.63
C LYS A 358 -22.87 10.84 -7.39
N LYS A 359 -23.91 11.59 -6.99
CA LYS A 359 -24.14 12.95 -7.48
C LYS A 359 -22.95 13.85 -7.12
N GLU A 360 -22.27 14.40 -8.13
CA GLU A 360 -21.19 15.38 -7.98
C GLU A 360 -21.58 16.77 -8.51
N ASP A 361 -20.73 17.77 -8.28
CA ASP A 361 -20.99 19.15 -8.71
C ASP A 361 -21.10 19.23 -10.23
N GLY A 362 -22.30 19.57 -10.73
CA GLY A 362 -22.64 19.59 -12.16
C GLY A 362 -23.60 18.48 -12.59
N GLU A 363 -23.85 17.48 -11.73
CA GLU A 363 -24.82 16.41 -11.95
C GLU A 363 -26.10 16.64 -11.14
N ASP A 364 -27.22 16.20 -11.70
CA ASP A 364 -28.49 16.25 -10.98
C ASP A 364 -28.72 14.96 -10.18
N CYS A 365 -28.21 13.85 -10.71
CA CYS A 365 -28.29 12.48 -10.19
C CYS A 365 -27.16 11.63 -10.80
N ASP A 366 -26.81 10.50 -10.19
CA ASP A 366 -25.90 9.51 -10.78
C ASP A 366 -26.32 8.12 -10.30
N VAL A 367 -26.91 7.34 -11.20
CA VAL A 367 -27.43 5.99 -10.90
C VAL A 367 -26.51 4.87 -11.39
N GLY A 368 -25.29 5.23 -11.80
CA GLY A 368 -24.41 4.36 -12.57
C GLY A 368 -24.77 4.33 -14.06
N ASN A 369 -24.12 3.43 -14.81
CA ASN A 369 -24.43 3.15 -16.22
C ASN A 369 -25.69 2.28 -16.38
N VAL A 370 -26.80 2.68 -15.73
CA VAL A 370 -28.09 1.99 -15.80
C VAL A 370 -28.98 2.75 -16.79
N ALA A 371 -29.20 2.18 -17.97
CA ALA A 371 -29.98 2.82 -19.03
C ALA A 371 -31.47 3.04 -18.66
N ASP A 372 -32.02 2.17 -17.80
CA ASP A 372 -33.46 2.08 -17.50
C ASP A 372 -33.89 2.74 -16.18
N ASP A 373 -33.06 3.60 -15.55
CA ASP A 373 -33.50 4.29 -14.34
C ASP A 373 -34.64 5.28 -14.63
N LYS A 374 -35.68 5.30 -13.79
CA LYS A 374 -36.88 6.13 -14.03
C LYS A 374 -36.61 7.63 -13.87
N CYS A 375 -35.66 8.01 -13.02
CA CYS A 375 -35.45 9.39 -12.57
C CYS A 375 -34.22 10.04 -13.19
N CYS A 376 -33.22 9.23 -13.55
CA CYS A 376 -31.93 9.69 -14.01
C CYS A 376 -31.60 9.20 -15.43
N THR A 377 -30.99 10.08 -16.23
CA THR A 377 -30.43 9.74 -17.54
C THR A 377 -29.01 9.20 -17.40
N THR A 378 -28.51 8.51 -18.44
CA THR A 378 -27.11 8.03 -18.51
C THR A 378 -26.07 9.16 -18.55
N ASN A 379 -26.51 10.41 -18.71
CA ASN A 379 -25.66 11.61 -18.66
C ASN A 379 -25.78 12.34 -17.30
N CYS A 380 -26.32 11.69 -16.27
CA CYS A 380 -26.40 12.20 -14.90
C CYS A 380 -27.23 13.49 -14.76
N LYS A 381 -28.29 13.54 -15.58
CA LYS A 381 -29.33 14.57 -15.56
C LYS A 381 -30.68 13.96 -15.21
N PHE A 382 -31.52 14.72 -14.54
CA PHE A 382 -32.89 14.28 -14.27
C PHE A 382 -33.65 14.06 -15.59
N LYS A 383 -34.44 12.98 -15.63
CA LYS A 383 -35.44 12.79 -16.69
C LYS A 383 -36.57 13.81 -16.52
N THR A 384 -37.37 13.98 -17.57
CA THR A 384 -38.53 14.90 -17.54
C THR A 384 -39.42 14.61 -16.34
N ASN A 385 -39.77 15.66 -15.58
CA ASN A 385 -40.57 15.62 -14.35
C ASN A 385 -39.92 15.00 -13.10
N ALA A 386 -38.65 14.55 -13.17
CA ALA A 386 -37.92 14.13 -11.98
C ALA A 386 -37.31 15.34 -11.26
N VAL A 387 -37.48 15.41 -9.94
CA VAL A 387 -36.88 16.44 -9.07
C VAL A 387 -35.87 15.86 -8.09
N CYS A 388 -35.76 14.53 -8.05
CA CYS A 388 -34.79 13.78 -7.27
C CYS A 388 -34.56 12.39 -7.89
N SER A 389 -33.61 11.64 -7.35
CA SER A 389 -33.32 10.26 -7.76
C SER A 389 -33.45 9.33 -6.56
N ASP A 390 -34.27 8.28 -6.70
CA ASP A 390 -34.54 7.28 -5.66
C ASP A 390 -33.26 6.57 -5.19
N ARG A 391 -32.28 6.42 -6.09
CA ARG A 391 -30.98 5.78 -5.77
C ARG A 391 -29.98 6.72 -5.11
N ASN A 392 -30.13 8.03 -5.30
CA ASN A 392 -29.19 9.01 -4.76
C ASN A 392 -29.69 9.70 -3.49
N SER A 393 -30.98 9.62 -3.18
CA SER A 393 -31.59 10.44 -2.14
C SER A 393 -32.57 9.64 -1.28
N PRO A 394 -32.36 9.56 0.06
CA PRO A 394 -33.19 8.77 0.96
C PRO A 394 -34.61 9.32 1.14
N CYS A 395 -34.84 10.59 0.76
CA CYS A 395 -36.17 11.22 0.73
C CYS A 395 -36.71 11.39 -0.69
N CYS A 396 -36.32 10.52 -1.61
CA CYS A 396 -36.90 10.45 -2.95
C CYS A 396 -37.74 9.18 -3.09
N PHE A 397 -38.91 9.31 -3.69
CA PHE A 397 -39.78 8.20 -4.02
C PHE A 397 -40.47 8.46 -5.36
N GLU A 398 -40.31 7.54 -6.31
CA GLU A 398 -40.81 7.67 -7.68
C GLU A 398 -40.46 9.05 -8.27
N CYS A 399 -39.18 9.43 -8.15
CA CYS A 399 -38.61 10.68 -8.69
C CYS A 399 -39.14 11.99 -8.09
N THR A 400 -39.91 11.91 -6.99
CA THR A 400 -40.48 13.06 -6.28
C THR A 400 -40.12 13.04 -4.79
N TYR A 401 -40.26 14.19 -4.11
CA TYR A 401 -39.92 14.28 -2.69
C TYR A 401 -40.88 13.45 -1.84
N ALA A 402 -40.30 12.57 -1.03
CA ALA A 402 -41.03 11.74 -0.10
C ALA A 402 -41.76 12.59 0.95
N ASN A 403 -42.97 12.16 1.32
CA ASN A 403 -43.82 12.82 2.31
C ASN A 403 -43.09 12.97 3.66
N SER A 404 -43.45 14.00 4.44
CA SER A 404 -42.87 14.28 5.75
C SER A 404 -43.07 13.19 6.81
N SER A 405 -43.92 12.20 6.56
CA SER A 405 -44.08 11.01 7.40
C SER A 405 -43.05 9.91 7.12
N VAL A 406 -42.31 9.99 6.01
CA VAL A 406 -41.32 8.98 5.61
C VAL A 406 -40.08 9.13 6.47
N LYS A 407 -39.73 8.05 7.17
CA LYS A 407 -38.53 7.97 8.00
C LYS A 407 -37.32 7.70 7.10
N CYS A 408 -36.39 8.64 7.04
CA CYS A 408 -35.21 8.57 6.17
C CYS A 408 -33.91 8.26 6.92
N LEU A 409 -33.86 8.51 8.22
CA LEU A 409 -32.76 8.07 9.08
C LEU A 409 -33.33 7.35 10.28
N ASP A 410 -33.03 6.06 10.36
CA ASP A 410 -33.22 5.29 11.58
C ASP A 410 -32.06 5.56 12.53
N GLN A 411 -32.37 6.26 13.62
CA GLN A 411 -31.42 6.49 14.72
C GLN A 411 -31.97 5.95 16.04
N SER A 412 -33.03 5.13 15.99
CA SER A 412 -33.72 4.58 17.17
C SER A 412 -32.87 3.63 18.02
N ASN A 413 -31.61 3.41 17.64
CA ASN A 413 -30.66 2.77 18.52
C ASN A 413 -30.14 3.75 19.57
N VAL A 414 -30.44 3.41 20.83
CA VAL A 414 -30.05 3.98 22.15
C VAL A 414 -28.56 4.40 22.27
N LEU A 415 -27.73 4.09 21.29
CA LEU A 415 -26.30 4.36 21.23
C LEU A 415 -25.93 5.84 21.06
N ASN A 416 -26.75 6.68 20.40
CA ASN A 416 -26.28 7.98 19.90
C ASN A 416 -27.07 9.22 20.35
N CYS A 417 -27.99 9.11 21.31
CA CYS A 417 -28.73 10.26 21.87
C CYS A 417 -29.40 11.16 20.82
N LYS A 418 -29.96 10.54 19.78
CA LYS A 418 -30.58 11.22 18.65
C LYS A 418 -31.88 10.53 18.28
N LYS A 419 -32.87 11.34 17.89
CA LYS A 419 -34.18 10.90 17.43
C LYS A 419 -34.12 10.44 15.98
N ASN A 420 -35.14 9.70 15.57
CA ASN A 420 -35.38 9.42 14.16
C ASN A 420 -35.53 10.71 13.36
N SER A 421 -35.05 10.70 12.12
CA SER A 421 -35.28 11.79 11.19
C SER A 421 -36.27 11.39 10.11
N PHE A 422 -37.10 12.35 9.73
CA PHE A 422 -38.17 12.19 8.75
C PHE A 422 -37.96 13.19 7.64
N CYS A 423 -38.38 12.83 6.44
CA CYS A 423 -38.32 13.71 5.28
C CYS A 423 -39.09 15.01 5.54
N THR A 424 -38.80 16.05 4.78
CA THR A 424 -39.49 17.34 4.94
C THR A 424 -40.69 17.48 4.01
N GLY A 425 -40.83 16.60 3.01
CA GLY A 425 -41.79 16.75 1.91
C GLY A 425 -41.38 17.79 0.86
N LYS A 426 -40.24 18.48 1.04
CA LYS A 426 -39.83 19.62 0.20
C LYS A 426 -38.39 19.53 -0.32
N SER A 427 -37.64 18.53 0.12
CA SER A 427 -36.26 18.33 -0.31
C SER A 427 -35.93 16.83 -0.33
N PRO A 428 -34.99 16.42 -1.20
CA PRO A 428 -34.56 15.03 -1.32
C PRO A 428 -33.55 14.64 -0.22
N GLU A 429 -33.01 15.61 0.52
CA GLU A 429 -32.13 15.37 1.64
C GLU A 429 -32.91 15.00 2.91
N CYS A 430 -32.39 14.03 3.65
CA CYS A 430 -32.91 13.72 4.98
C CYS A 430 -32.37 14.77 5.98
N PRO A 431 -33.23 15.47 6.73
CA PRO A 431 -32.77 16.48 7.68
C PRO A 431 -31.95 15.85 8.81
N ASP A 432 -31.10 16.65 9.46
CA ASP A 432 -30.35 16.20 10.62
C ASP A 432 -31.31 15.75 11.75
N PRO A 433 -31.02 14.63 12.43
CA PRO A 433 -31.83 14.13 13.53
C PRO A 433 -31.83 15.13 14.69
N LYS A 434 -33.00 15.35 15.29
CA LYS A 434 -33.08 16.10 16.56
C LYS A 434 -32.39 15.32 17.66
N PHE A 435 -31.83 16.02 18.64
CA PHE A 435 -31.22 15.38 19.80
C PHE A 435 -32.30 14.74 20.69
N GLU A 436 -31.92 13.66 21.37
CA GLU A 436 -32.71 13.18 22.49
C GLU A 436 -32.70 14.20 23.62
N VAL A 437 -33.70 14.11 24.50
CA VAL A 437 -33.79 14.98 25.67
C VAL A 437 -32.57 14.76 26.55
N ASP A 438 -31.94 15.86 26.97
CA ASP A 438 -30.79 15.80 27.89
C ASP A 438 -31.22 15.09 29.19
N GLY A 439 -30.41 14.14 29.66
CA GLY A 439 -30.72 13.29 30.81
C GLY A 439 -31.41 11.95 30.47
N SER A 440 -31.85 11.74 29.22
CA SER A 440 -32.31 10.42 28.77
C SER A 440 -31.20 9.37 28.89
N SER A 441 -31.58 8.14 29.25
CA SER A 441 -30.61 7.04 29.37
C SER A 441 -30.13 6.60 27.99
N CYS A 442 -28.83 6.36 27.85
CA CYS A 442 -28.20 5.80 26.66
C CYS A 442 -27.34 4.58 27.01
N ILE A 443 -26.51 4.11 26.06
CA ILE A 443 -25.70 2.89 26.22
C ILE A 443 -24.94 2.84 27.55
N ASP A 444 -24.86 1.64 28.12
CA ASP A 444 -24.19 1.37 29.42
C ASP A 444 -24.70 2.29 30.54
N SER A 445 -26.02 2.53 30.57
CA SER A 445 -26.69 3.42 31.53
C SER A 445 -26.20 4.88 31.53
N GLY A 446 -25.46 5.29 30.49
CA GLY A 446 -25.03 6.67 30.30
C GLY A 446 -26.20 7.66 30.18
N LYS A 447 -25.88 8.95 30.11
CA LYS A 447 -26.87 10.03 29.98
C LYS A 447 -26.63 10.87 28.74
N CYS A 448 -27.70 11.17 28.02
CA CYS A 448 -27.64 12.05 26.87
C CYS A 448 -27.36 13.49 27.27
N LYS A 449 -26.45 14.14 26.55
CA LYS A 449 -26.18 15.58 26.67
C LYS A 449 -25.80 16.17 25.33
N LYS A 450 -26.57 17.15 24.85
CA LYS A 450 -26.37 17.84 23.57
C LYS A 450 -26.18 16.88 22.38
N GLY A 451 -26.95 15.80 22.35
CA GLY A 451 -26.91 14.82 21.26
C GLY A 451 -25.74 13.84 21.29
N SER A 452 -25.04 13.72 22.41
CA SER A 452 -23.99 12.71 22.66
C SER A 452 -24.30 11.91 23.92
N CYS A 453 -24.01 10.62 23.92
CA CYS A 453 -24.09 9.79 25.13
C CYS A 453 -22.87 10.07 26.01
N GLN A 454 -23.07 10.67 27.18
CA GLN A 454 -22.04 10.73 28.21
C GLN A 454 -22.01 9.39 28.95
N PRO A 455 -20.83 8.79 29.15
CA PRO A 455 -20.77 7.55 29.91
C PRO A 455 -21.23 7.77 31.36
N PHE A 456 -21.66 6.70 32.00
CA PHE A 456 -22.37 6.74 33.28
C PHE A 456 -21.60 7.51 34.36
N CYS A 457 -20.31 7.22 34.57
CA CYS A 457 -19.51 7.84 35.63
C CYS A 457 -19.39 9.36 35.46
N GLU A 458 -19.13 9.80 34.23
CA GLU A 458 -19.00 11.20 33.83
C GLU A 458 -20.33 11.95 33.94
N SER A 459 -21.46 11.23 33.89
CA SER A 459 -22.80 11.79 34.09
C SER A 459 -23.14 12.06 35.56
N LEU A 460 -22.47 11.36 36.50
CA LEU A 460 -22.68 11.57 37.93
C LEU A 460 -22.03 12.85 38.43
N ASN A 461 -20.75 13.07 38.08
CA ASN A 461 -19.99 14.26 38.46
C ASN A 461 -18.86 14.54 37.46
N LYS A 462 -18.47 15.80 37.29
CA LYS A 462 -17.38 16.22 36.38
C LYS A 462 -16.01 15.62 36.72
N ASN A 463 -15.81 15.19 37.95
CA ASN A 463 -14.55 14.61 38.43
C ASN A 463 -14.56 13.08 38.45
N SER A 464 -15.61 12.47 37.93
CA SER A 464 -15.76 11.02 37.85
C SER A 464 -15.49 10.54 36.42
N ALA A 465 -14.65 9.52 36.27
CA ALA A 465 -14.26 8.97 34.98
C ALA A 465 -14.52 7.46 34.93
N SER A 466 -14.90 6.97 33.75
CA SER A 466 -15.07 5.55 33.47
C SER A 466 -13.72 4.83 33.45
N CYS A 467 -13.65 3.64 34.05
CA CYS A 467 -12.43 2.86 34.14
C CYS A 467 -12.72 1.35 34.03
N LEU A 468 -11.68 0.53 33.86
CA LEU A 468 -11.80 -0.93 33.74
C LEU A 468 -11.50 -1.60 35.09
N CYS A 469 -12.45 -2.38 35.59
CA CYS A 469 -12.20 -3.28 36.71
C CYS A 469 -11.55 -4.58 36.25
N ALA A 470 -10.83 -5.23 37.16
CA ALA A 470 -10.25 -6.56 36.95
C ALA A 470 -11.19 -7.68 37.45
N ASN A 471 -10.85 -8.93 37.11
CA ASN A 471 -11.47 -10.16 37.61
C ASN A 471 -12.97 -10.27 37.26
N GLU A 472 -13.80 -10.77 38.18
CA GLU A 472 -15.24 -11.01 37.99
C GLU A 472 -16.07 -9.74 37.73
N ASN A 473 -15.46 -8.57 37.96
CA ASN A 473 -16.09 -7.27 37.73
C ASN A 473 -15.65 -6.62 36.41
N SER A 474 -14.90 -7.34 35.56
CA SER A 474 -14.38 -6.79 34.29
C SER A 474 -15.47 -6.37 33.30
N CYS A 475 -16.70 -6.85 33.48
CA CYS A 475 -17.87 -6.46 32.69
C CYS A 475 -18.89 -5.63 33.47
N SER A 476 -18.49 -5.05 34.60
CA SER A 476 -19.28 -4.10 35.37
C SER A 476 -18.89 -2.67 35.03
N ILE A 477 -19.81 -1.72 35.22
CA ILE A 477 -19.51 -0.29 35.14
C ILE A 477 -18.65 0.10 36.35
N CYS A 478 -17.47 0.65 36.09
CA CYS A 478 -16.55 1.09 37.13
C CYS A 478 -16.18 2.56 36.96
N CYS A 479 -16.14 3.26 38.09
CA CYS A 479 -15.86 4.69 38.16
C CYS A 479 -14.63 4.95 39.02
N SER A 480 -13.84 5.93 38.62
CA SER A 480 -12.78 6.55 39.43
C SER A 480 -13.19 7.99 39.73
N VAL A 481 -12.97 8.45 40.96
CA VAL A 481 -13.21 9.85 41.37
C VAL A 481 -11.86 10.53 41.60
N ASN A 482 -11.62 11.69 41.00
CA ASN A 482 -10.36 12.46 41.11
C ASN A 482 -9.09 11.63 40.76
N ASN A 483 -9.15 10.76 39.74
CA ASN A 483 -8.07 9.81 39.41
C ASN A 483 -7.67 8.86 40.56
N GLY A 484 -8.58 8.61 41.51
CA GLY A 484 -8.42 7.59 42.54
C GLY A 484 -8.60 6.17 42.02
N THR A 485 -8.72 5.22 42.94
CA THR A 485 -8.92 3.80 42.64
C THR A 485 -10.18 3.56 41.80
N CYS A 486 -10.08 2.66 40.82
CA CYS A 486 -11.21 2.26 40.00
C CYS A 486 -12.10 1.28 40.77
N GLU A 487 -13.34 1.67 41.06
CA GLU A 487 -14.27 0.88 41.86
C GLU A 487 -15.56 0.58 41.09
N VAL A 488 -16.16 -0.58 41.38
CA VAL A 488 -17.44 -0.98 40.80
C VAL A 488 -18.55 -0.08 41.31
N HIS A 489 -19.29 0.54 40.38
CA HIS A 489 -20.46 1.30 40.76
C HIS A 489 -21.61 0.37 41.15
N ARG A 490 -22.23 0.64 42.31
CA ARG A 490 -23.39 -0.10 42.82
C ARG A 490 -24.56 0.85 43.01
N GLU A 491 -25.66 0.58 42.32
CA GLU A 491 -26.92 1.29 42.50
C GLU A 491 -27.88 0.38 43.27
N ASN A 492 -28.35 0.82 44.44
CA ASN A 492 -29.20 0.03 45.34
C ASN A 492 -28.66 -1.38 45.66
N GLY A 493 -27.33 -1.50 45.82
CA GLY A 493 -26.65 -2.77 46.10
C GLY A 493 -26.46 -3.69 44.89
N LYS A 494 -26.95 -3.33 43.69
CA LYS A 494 -26.74 -4.10 42.45
C LYS A 494 -25.61 -3.50 41.62
N LYS A 495 -24.77 -4.37 41.04
CA LYS A 495 -23.76 -3.97 40.04
C LYS A 495 -24.43 -3.68 38.70
N LEU A 496 -24.08 -2.56 38.09
CA LEU A 496 -24.45 -2.27 36.70
C LEU A 496 -23.47 -2.97 35.76
N LEU A 497 -24.01 -3.59 34.70
CA LEU A 497 -23.22 -4.34 33.72
C LEU A 497 -23.01 -3.52 32.45
N LEU A 498 -21.85 -3.73 31.83
CA LEU A 498 -21.58 -3.29 30.46
C LEU A 498 -22.41 -4.12 29.47
N SER A 499 -22.78 -3.50 28.35
CA SER A 499 -23.44 -4.17 27.25
C SER A 499 -22.53 -5.22 26.60
N ASP A 500 -23.12 -6.20 25.92
CA ASP A 500 -22.34 -7.22 25.19
C ASP A 500 -21.50 -6.58 24.06
N GLY A 501 -20.32 -7.14 23.81
CA GLY A 501 -19.36 -6.62 22.83
C GLY A 501 -18.40 -5.55 23.37
N ARG A 502 -18.56 -5.10 24.62
CA ARG A 502 -17.65 -4.12 25.24
C ARG A 502 -16.30 -4.76 25.62
N PRO A 503 -15.17 -4.04 25.43
CA PRO A 503 -13.87 -4.55 25.85
C PRO A 503 -13.80 -4.65 27.38
N CYS A 504 -13.23 -5.74 27.86
CA CYS A 504 -12.95 -6.00 29.26
C CYS A 504 -11.46 -6.32 29.45
N PHE A 505 -11.02 -6.50 30.70
CA PHE A 505 -9.59 -6.60 31.05
C PHE A 505 -8.78 -7.61 30.19
N GLU A 506 -9.37 -8.76 29.82
CA GLU A 506 -8.69 -9.79 28.99
C GLU A 506 -9.49 -10.21 27.74
N GLY A 507 -10.46 -9.42 27.27
CA GLY A 507 -11.20 -9.75 26.05
C GLY A 507 -12.48 -8.94 25.85
N ILE A 508 -13.61 -9.62 25.62
CA ILE A 508 -14.90 -9.00 25.29
C ILE A 508 -15.99 -9.50 26.23
N CYS A 509 -16.87 -8.61 26.66
CA CYS A 509 -18.03 -8.95 27.49
C CYS A 509 -19.11 -9.66 26.69
N GLU A 510 -19.56 -10.81 27.18
CA GLU A 510 -20.75 -11.52 26.68
C GLU A 510 -21.55 -12.03 27.87
N LYS A 511 -22.83 -11.62 27.97
CA LYS A 511 -23.74 -11.93 29.08
C LYS A 511 -23.16 -11.57 30.45
N GLY A 512 -22.42 -10.45 30.52
CA GLY A 512 -21.80 -9.96 31.74
C GLY A 512 -20.53 -10.71 32.19
N ILE A 513 -19.99 -11.61 31.35
CA ILE A 513 -18.76 -12.34 31.61
C ILE A 513 -17.68 -11.91 30.61
N CYS A 514 -16.47 -11.64 31.10
CA CYS A 514 -15.34 -11.29 30.24
C CYS A 514 -14.78 -12.55 29.57
N GLN A 515 -15.12 -12.74 28.29
CA GLN A 515 -14.59 -13.85 27.51
C GLN A 515 -13.20 -13.52 27.01
N LYS A 516 -12.22 -14.35 27.39
CA LYS A 516 -10.83 -14.17 26.96
C LYS A 516 -10.71 -14.40 25.45
N THR A 517 -10.35 -13.35 24.71
CA THR A 517 -9.94 -13.50 23.31
C THR A 517 -8.56 -14.14 23.29
N LYS A 518 -8.48 -15.45 23.04
CA LYS A 518 -7.20 -16.16 22.99
C LYS A 518 -6.39 -15.71 21.78
N PRO A 519 -5.14 -15.24 21.94
CA PRO A 519 -4.21 -15.15 20.82
C PRO A 519 -3.92 -16.56 20.29
N VAL A 520 -3.99 -16.73 18.97
CA VAL A 520 -3.86 -18.02 18.24
C VAL A 520 -2.56 -18.78 18.58
N VAL A 521 -1.53 -18.08 19.07
CA VAL A 521 -0.19 -18.60 19.36
C VAL A 521 -0.17 -19.65 20.48
N ASN A 522 -1.10 -19.59 21.45
CA ASN A 522 -1.05 -20.50 22.61
C ASN A 522 -1.63 -21.91 22.33
N LYS A 523 -2.39 -22.11 21.25
CA LYS A 523 -2.87 -23.46 20.88
C LYS A 523 -1.73 -24.40 20.46
N LEU A 524 -0.63 -23.87 19.93
CA LEU A 524 0.52 -24.67 19.49
C LEU A 524 1.39 -25.12 20.67
N TRP A 525 1.59 -24.23 21.66
CA TRP A 525 2.40 -24.52 22.83
C TRP A 525 1.71 -25.42 23.86
N ASP A 526 0.37 -25.37 23.96
CA ASP A 526 -0.38 -26.27 24.85
C ASP A 526 -0.38 -27.73 24.38
N ILE A 527 -0.14 -27.98 23.08
CA ILE A 527 0.07 -29.33 22.53
C ILE A 527 1.50 -29.80 22.84
N LEU A 528 2.49 -28.92 22.70
CA LEU A 528 3.90 -29.22 23.00
C LEU A 528 4.17 -29.41 24.50
N LYS A 529 3.49 -28.66 25.38
CA LYS A 529 3.62 -28.80 26.84
C LYS A 529 2.93 -30.03 27.42
N LYS A 530 2.07 -30.70 26.64
CA LYS A 530 1.44 -31.98 27.03
C LYS A 530 2.33 -33.20 26.83
N LEU A 531 3.51 -33.04 26.21
CA LEU A 531 4.51 -34.09 26.12
C LEU A 531 5.39 -34.03 27.37
N SER A 532 5.24 -34.99 28.27
CA SER A 532 6.07 -35.07 29.46
C SER A 532 7.50 -35.46 29.05
N VAL A 533 8.51 -34.97 29.78
CA VAL A 533 9.92 -35.33 29.56
C VAL A 533 10.14 -36.85 29.66
N ASN A 534 9.29 -37.56 30.41
CA ASN A 534 9.34 -39.01 30.55
C ASN A 534 8.86 -39.74 29.28
N ASP A 535 7.82 -39.26 28.61
CA ASP A 535 7.35 -39.81 27.32
C ASP A 535 8.38 -39.57 26.22
N ILE A 536 9.04 -38.41 26.26
CA ILE A 536 10.11 -38.03 25.34
C ILE A 536 11.33 -38.94 25.53
N ILE A 537 11.72 -39.24 26.77
CA ILE A 537 12.83 -40.16 27.07
C ILE A 537 12.50 -41.59 26.64
N GLU A 538 11.25 -42.04 26.83
CA GLU A 538 10.82 -43.37 26.39
C GLU A 538 10.75 -43.49 24.86
N PHE A 539 10.31 -42.42 24.17
CA PHE A 539 10.34 -42.31 22.72
C PHE A 539 11.78 -42.32 22.17
N PHE A 540 12.72 -41.62 22.82
CA PHE A 540 14.13 -41.62 22.45
C PHE A 540 14.80 -42.98 22.67
N LYS A 541 14.41 -43.73 23.71
CA LYS A 541 14.89 -45.10 23.92
C LYS A 541 14.38 -46.08 22.85
N LYS A 542 13.14 -45.91 22.38
CA LYS A 542 12.53 -46.79 21.38
C LYS A 542 12.97 -46.49 19.94
N ASN A 543 13.52 -45.31 19.66
CA ASN A 543 13.83 -44.85 18.30
C ASN A 543 15.29 -44.37 18.14
N LEU A 544 16.25 -45.19 18.55
CA LEU A 544 17.69 -44.90 18.45
C LEU A 544 18.13 -44.56 17.00
N VAL A 545 17.60 -45.28 16.01
CA VAL A 545 17.95 -45.09 14.59
C VAL A 545 17.51 -43.70 14.08
N LEU A 546 16.33 -43.24 14.49
CA LEU A 546 15.82 -41.91 14.13
C LEU A 546 16.69 -40.80 14.74
N MET A 547 17.19 -41.02 15.96
CA MET A 547 18.10 -40.08 16.63
C MET A 547 19.44 -39.95 15.94
N VAL A 548 20.03 -41.06 15.49
CA VAL A 548 21.26 -41.04 14.71
C VAL A 548 21.07 -40.27 13.41
N ILE A 549 19.94 -40.47 12.71
CA ILE A 549 19.63 -39.74 11.47
C ILE A 549 19.49 -38.23 11.70
N ILE A 550 18.79 -37.82 12.77
CA ILE A 550 18.62 -36.39 13.10
C ILE A 550 19.97 -35.78 13.46
N PHE A 551 20.77 -36.44 14.29
CA PHE A 551 22.07 -35.92 14.71
C PHE A 551 23.05 -35.82 13.53
N PHE A 552 23.08 -36.82 12.66
CA PHE A 552 23.85 -36.76 11.42
C PHE A 552 23.34 -35.67 10.48
N SER A 553 22.03 -35.46 10.36
CA SER A 553 21.47 -34.41 9.50
C SER A 553 21.81 -33.00 10.00
N VAL A 554 21.77 -32.79 11.32
CA VAL A 554 22.13 -31.51 11.96
C VAL A 554 23.60 -31.16 11.76
N ILE A 555 24.49 -32.14 11.59
CA ILE A 555 25.92 -31.90 11.33
C ILE A 555 26.21 -31.88 9.82
N TYR A 556 25.59 -32.76 9.05
CA TYR A 556 25.85 -32.93 7.62
C TYR A 556 25.31 -31.77 6.78
N ILE A 557 24.13 -31.23 7.12
CA ILE A 557 23.52 -30.12 6.37
C ILE A 557 24.35 -28.83 6.49
N PRO A 558 24.82 -28.39 7.68
CA PRO A 558 25.71 -27.23 7.78
C PRO A 558 27.04 -27.44 7.06
N ILE A 559 27.65 -28.62 7.18
CA ILE A 559 28.93 -28.92 6.52
C ILE A 559 28.79 -28.87 5.00
N THR A 560 27.72 -29.43 4.44
CA THR A 560 27.46 -29.38 2.99
C THR A 560 27.17 -27.96 2.51
N ILE A 561 26.47 -27.14 3.29
CA ILE A 561 26.29 -25.70 3.00
C ILE A 561 27.63 -24.96 3.02
N ILE A 562 28.49 -25.22 4.00
CA ILE A 562 29.82 -24.60 4.10
C ILE A 562 30.70 -24.98 2.91
N ILE A 563 30.75 -26.27 2.54
CA ILE A 563 31.49 -26.74 1.37
C ILE A 563 30.93 -26.10 0.09
N SER A 564 29.61 -26.02 -0.05
CA SER A 564 28.97 -25.37 -1.20
C SER A 564 29.29 -23.87 -1.28
N CYS A 565 29.34 -23.16 -0.15
CA CYS A 565 29.79 -21.77 -0.08
C CYS A 565 31.26 -21.60 -0.47
N ILE A 566 32.15 -22.51 -0.03
CA ILE A 566 33.56 -22.49 -0.39
C ILE A 566 33.73 -22.77 -1.89
N ASP A 567 33.05 -23.76 -2.44
CA ASP A 567 33.08 -24.10 -3.87
C ASP A 567 32.50 -22.97 -4.74
N TYR A 568 31.45 -22.30 -4.26
CA TYR A 568 30.88 -21.13 -4.93
C TYR A 568 31.91 -20.00 -5.01
N LYS A 569 32.57 -19.69 -3.88
CA LYS A 569 33.59 -18.63 -3.81
C LYS A 569 34.80 -18.95 -4.70
N ARG A 570 35.23 -20.22 -4.72
CA ARG A 570 36.35 -20.68 -5.55
C ARG A 570 36.05 -20.61 -7.06
N LYS A 571 34.79 -20.84 -7.47
CA LYS A 571 34.33 -20.61 -8.85
C LYS A 571 34.29 -19.13 -9.22
N GLU A 572 34.03 -18.25 -8.27
CA GLU A 572 34.03 -16.80 -8.47
C GLU A 572 35.46 -16.25 -8.64
N ASP A 573 36.41 -16.78 -7.88
CA ASP A 573 37.85 -16.50 -8.02
C ASP A 573 38.42 -17.00 -9.36
N GLU A 574 37.98 -18.18 -9.83
CA GLU A 574 38.35 -18.66 -11.18
C GLU A 574 37.75 -17.81 -12.31
N LYS A 575 36.52 -17.29 -12.13
CA LYS A 575 35.90 -16.41 -13.12
C LYS A 575 36.57 -15.04 -13.16
N SER A 576 36.96 -14.50 -12.02
CA SER A 576 37.70 -13.23 -11.95
C SER A 576 39.12 -13.37 -12.49
N HIS A 577 39.83 -14.48 -12.24
CA HIS A 577 41.12 -14.76 -12.90
C HIS A 577 41.00 -14.93 -14.41
N ARG A 578 39.94 -15.59 -14.91
CA ARG A 578 39.68 -15.67 -16.35
C ARG A 578 39.37 -14.29 -16.94
N ARG A 579 38.56 -13.47 -16.27
CA ARG A 579 38.24 -12.11 -16.72
C ARG A 579 39.50 -11.22 -16.78
N TRP A 580 40.39 -11.32 -15.79
CA TRP A 580 41.68 -10.63 -15.79
C TRP A 580 42.61 -11.07 -16.94
N LYS A 581 42.53 -12.33 -17.37
CA LYS A 581 43.33 -12.88 -18.46
C LYS A 581 42.80 -12.53 -19.86
N TYR A 582 41.53 -12.11 -19.98
CA TYR A 582 40.88 -11.76 -21.25
C TYR A 582 40.66 -10.24 -21.44
N GLU A 583 40.91 -9.40 -20.44
CA GLU A 583 40.70 -7.94 -20.48
C GLU A 583 42.00 -7.10 -20.64
N MET A 584 43.10 -7.67 -21.13
CA MET A 584 44.28 -6.89 -21.55
C MET A 584 44.31 -6.73 -23.08
N PRO A 585 43.92 -5.56 -23.63
CA PRO A 585 44.33 -5.18 -24.98
C PRO A 585 45.78 -4.70 -24.96
N ASN A 586 46.56 -5.15 -25.94
CA ASN A 586 47.94 -4.76 -26.20
C ASN A 586 48.22 -3.27 -25.91
N GLN A 587 48.99 -2.98 -24.87
CA GLN A 587 49.78 -1.75 -24.80
C GLN A 587 51.25 -2.10 -24.61
N ILE A 588 51.98 -1.91 -25.70
CA ILE A 588 53.43 -1.80 -25.77
C ILE A 588 53.80 -0.48 -25.10
N PHE A 589 54.59 -0.53 -24.03
CA PHE A 589 55.48 0.56 -23.64
C PHE A 589 56.82 -0.03 -23.20
N LEU A 590 57.83 0.25 -24.02
CA LEU A 590 59.25 0.12 -23.70
C LEU A 590 59.66 1.30 -22.82
N SER A 591 60.30 1.05 -21.67
CA SER A 591 61.58 1.67 -21.31
C SER A 591 62.17 1.06 -20.02
N ASN A 592 63.46 0.70 -20.12
CA ASN A 592 64.54 0.57 -19.12
C ASN A 592 64.21 1.08 -17.69
N SER A 593 64.68 0.50 -16.58
CA SER A 593 66.02 -0.05 -16.29
C SER A 593 66.02 -0.81 -14.94
N ASP A 594 67.00 -1.70 -14.83
CA ASP A 594 67.68 -2.18 -13.61
C ASP A 594 67.06 -3.25 -12.69
N LYS A 595 67.66 -4.45 -12.86
CA LYS A 595 68.24 -5.34 -11.83
C LYS A 595 67.38 -5.69 -10.61
N LEU A 596 66.97 -6.97 -10.56
CA LEU A 596 67.45 -7.88 -9.51
C LEU A 596 67.23 -9.35 -9.88
N THR A 597 68.37 -10.04 -9.99
CA THR A 597 68.57 -11.47 -10.14
C THR A 597 68.29 -12.17 -8.81
N ILE A 598 67.66 -13.36 -8.80
CA ILE A 598 68.21 -14.63 -8.25
C ILE A 598 67.14 -15.74 -8.01
N LYS A 599 67.44 -16.88 -8.65
CA LYS A 599 67.22 -18.31 -8.35
C LYS A 599 65.80 -18.89 -8.24
N ALA A 600 65.45 -19.58 -9.33
CA ALA A 600 64.54 -20.71 -9.35
C ALA A 600 65.14 -21.92 -8.61
N THR A 601 64.35 -22.52 -7.72
CA THR A 601 64.53 -23.91 -7.26
C THR A 601 63.32 -24.69 -7.72
N ARG A 602 63.55 -25.65 -8.62
CA ARG A 602 62.53 -26.57 -9.15
C ARG A 602 62.50 -27.80 -8.26
N SER A 603 61.34 -28.18 -7.74
CA SER A 603 61.08 -29.59 -7.42
C SER A 603 59.61 -29.96 -7.62
N LYS A 604 59.46 -31.13 -8.24
CA LYS A 604 58.28 -31.74 -8.86
C LYS A 604 57.20 -32.10 -7.84
N ARG A 605 55.91 -31.91 -8.18
CA ARG A 605 54.89 -32.98 -8.11
C ARG A 605 53.51 -32.56 -8.63
N ARG A 606 52.96 -33.45 -9.47
CA ARG A 606 51.53 -33.73 -9.78
C ARG A 606 50.85 -32.93 -10.90
N ASP A 607 51.31 -33.15 -12.12
CA ASP A 607 50.42 -33.32 -13.27
C ASP A 607 50.01 -34.81 -13.33
N ASN A 608 48.77 -35.15 -12.92
CA ASN A 608 48.16 -36.45 -13.26
C ASN A 608 46.65 -36.57 -12.93
N TYR A 609 45.87 -35.48 -13.01
CA TYR A 609 44.42 -35.56 -12.75
C TYR A 609 43.49 -34.93 -13.80
N MET A 610 44.02 -34.40 -14.91
CA MET A 610 43.19 -33.79 -15.97
C MET A 610 43.13 -34.54 -17.31
N VAL A 611 43.73 -35.73 -17.44
CA VAL A 611 43.68 -36.49 -18.71
C VAL A 611 42.61 -37.61 -18.71
N LYS A 612 42.06 -38.00 -17.55
CA LYS A 612 41.09 -39.11 -17.48
C LYS A 612 39.61 -38.74 -17.68
N LYS A 613 39.24 -37.45 -17.70
CA LYS A 613 37.82 -37.04 -17.74
C LYS A 613 37.30 -36.65 -19.13
N ASP A 614 38.21 -36.50 -20.11
CA ASP A 614 37.86 -36.13 -21.47
C ASP A 614 37.64 -37.34 -22.40
N GLU A 615 38.20 -38.51 -22.09
CA GLU A 615 37.94 -39.77 -22.84
C GLU A 615 36.58 -40.42 -22.51
N GLU A 616 36.05 -40.22 -21.29
CA GLU A 616 34.79 -40.83 -20.87
C GLU A 616 33.56 -40.08 -21.43
N ASN A 617 33.66 -38.77 -21.63
CA ASN A 617 32.57 -37.94 -22.18
C ASN A 617 32.42 -38.02 -23.70
N GLN A 618 33.44 -38.50 -24.44
CA GLN A 618 33.31 -38.76 -25.88
C GLN A 618 32.65 -40.11 -26.20
N LYS A 619 32.67 -41.08 -25.28
CA LYS A 619 31.96 -42.38 -25.46
C LYS A 619 30.44 -42.25 -25.29
N ILE A 620 29.96 -41.45 -24.34
CA ILE A 620 28.51 -41.31 -24.05
C ILE A 620 27.77 -40.51 -25.14
N LYS A 621 28.47 -39.63 -25.87
CA LYS A 621 27.88 -38.86 -26.99
C LYS A 621 27.65 -39.69 -28.26
N LYS A 622 28.34 -40.82 -28.45
CA LYS A 622 28.16 -41.70 -29.63
C LYS A 622 27.02 -42.72 -29.47
N GLU A 623 26.61 -43.08 -28.26
CA GLU A 623 25.49 -44.02 -28.03
C GLU A 623 24.08 -43.39 -28.09
N LYS A 624 23.94 -42.07 -27.91
CA LYS A 624 22.63 -41.41 -27.98
C LYS A 624 22.16 -41.04 -29.39
N VAL A 625 23.04 -41.09 -30.39
CA VAL A 625 22.69 -40.77 -31.79
C VAL A 625 22.21 -42.01 -32.57
N SER A 626 22.43 -43.23 -32.09
CA SER A 626 21.99 -44.46 -32.78
C SER A 626 20.60 -45.00 -32.40
N LYS A 627 19.93 -44.44 -31.38
CA LYS A 627 18.60 -44.93 -30.91
C LYS A 627 17.38 -44.19 -31.47
N GLN A 628 17.54 -43.28 -32.43
CA GLN A 628 16.41 -42.57 -33.08
C GLN A 628 16.22 -42.88 -34.57
N ARG A 629 16.95 -43.86 -35.13
CA ARG A 629 16.65 -44.46 -36.44
C ARG A 629 16.28 -45.93 -36.24
N ASN A 630 15.03 -46.21 -35.92
CA ASN A 630 14.30 -47.45 -36.25
C ASN A 630 12.91 -47.43 -35.62
N LYS A 631 11.93 -46.91 -36.38
CA LYS A 631 10.52 -47.34 -36.38
C LYS A 631 9.83 -46.64 -37.56
N VAL A 632 9.87 -47.29 -38.71
CA VAL A 632 9.01 -47.03 -39.87
C VAL A 632 8.06 -48.22 -39.95
N HIS A 633 6.75 -47.96 -40.00
CA HIS A 633 5.72 -48.93 -40.41
C HIS A 633 5.10 -48.44 -41.73
N PRO A 634 4.76 -49.34 -42.68
CA PRO A 634 4.18 -48.98 -43.96
C PRO A 634 2.65 -48.97 -43.93
N SER A 635 2.08 -48.29 -44.91
CA SER A 635 0.65 -48.04 -45.14
C SER A 635 0.00 -49.00 -46.15
N ASN A 636 -1.23 -49.44 -45.84
CA ASN A 636 -2.41 -49.75 -46.70
C ASN A 636 -2.28 -50.88 -47.78
N THR A 637 -3.27 -51.75 -48.09
CA THR A 637 -4.76 -51.68 -48.05
C THR A 637 -5.40 -53.07 -48.39
N ASN A 638 -6.62 -53.34 -47.84
CA ASN A 638 -7.79 -54.17 -48.30
C ASN A 638 -7.60 -55.68 -48.64
N TYR A 639 -8.53 -56.64 -48.42
CA TYR A 639 -9.99 -56.73 -48.65
C TYR A 639 -10.60 -57.98 -47.94
N ASN A 640 -11.96 -58.03 -47.86
CA ASN A 640 -12.85 -59.15 -47.48
C ASN A 640 -12.42 -60.56 -47.97
N ILE A 641 -12.52 -61.59 -47.13
CA ILE A 641 -13.64 -62.56 -46.90
C ILE A 641 -13.20 -63.45 -45.73
#